data_AF-A0A210PXA3-F1
#
_entry.id   AF-A0A210PXA3-F1
#
_cell.length_a   1.000
_cell.length_b   1.000
_cell.length_c   1.000
_cell.angle_alpha   90.00
_cell.angle_beta   90.00
_cell.angle_gamma   90.00
#
_symmetry.space_group_name_H-M   'P 1'
#
loop_
_entity.id
_entity.type
_entity.pdbx_description
1 polymer ?
#
loop_
_entity_poly.entity_id
_entity_poly.type
_entity_poly.pdbx_seq_one_letter_code
_entity_poly.pdbx_strand_id
1 'polypeptide(L)'
;MVHGTGYRVQERGSLHYDERNKCPEIFCQHVSYRCDAHCSQKGREGDFELHNCTGTHRCSSEKKYNIPILQVCDGISLCSGSNDDEFSCAKPCQPFCMCIGLTVNCSNSHLNFGRFSFENISIVTKKGDPRYPRLSYLSYLVITDLTTMVDNFVTGLNHLRFRSLSNNNLPFLLGKVFSGPAVLDTLDLSNSDMNFLAEHVFSGLSALTQQYLSHNEIDFLPGKVFSGLSLLINLNLSNNRIFYLPDNIFSGLSKLSEINLANNWLSFSPGTTVFSRLSALTKLYLSHNHITDLPGKVFSGLPLLYFLDLSNNQITDLPGKVFSGLPLLNFLDLSNNQITDLPGRVFSGLPLLIHLNLSNNEIIFLPDNIFSGLSKLSEINLANNSLLFRPGTTVFSGLSNLDSLNMSNNGILSLPRNVFSYDTLALRYLLIGNNLLSDLPLLPFSLEVLDIKNNIITNLPSGTFTNNGNLLILNIIGNNLDVNDYLFEGLDNLIRLLTDTPFMCCAKPKSVTDDNCLSTSAEALQCRPGLGTCRSEDDAISSCNALIGSNILRVFLWLIGMCALIGNVAVIFYRLSFDRNNITKSYSIFILNLGLSDLLMGIYLVIIGGADAYYNDVYAWNDQKWRKSVLCTTAGILSNISSEMSTFLILLVTVDRLIVIVFPMARHYQRNISAKQASIISGFLWLVSITIAVIPIISMQSYFKGEFYSQSGVCLALPLTTAEQPGAEYSFAIFVCLNSFIFVVIVICQICIFINMRIHGGNITSSQTRKRDMNVAKTLFFVVATDFCCWFPIGVLGVATKYGVQISNEVYAWVMVFVLPVNAAVNPLLYTVSEVWRRRRRALRFTNMKTTSPQHLQRAAVIETETSV
;
A
#
# COMPACT_ATOMS: atom_id res chain seq x y z
N MET A 1 -20.05 29.10 0.45
CA MET A 1 -20.38 27.67 0.54
C MET A 1 -19.10 26.89 0.26
N VAL A 2 -18.48 26.34 1.30
CA VAL A 2 -17.38 25.37 1.21
C VAL A 2 -17.62 24.37 2.34
N HIS A 3 -17.78 23.09 1.99
CA HIS A 3 -17.90 21.98 2.92
C HIS A 3 -16.50 21.62 3.44
N GLY A 4 -16.30 21.70 4.76
CA GLY A 4 -15.12 21.17 5.46
C GLY A 4 -15.53 19.96 6.30
N THR A 5 -14.97 18.80 5.99
CA THR A 5 -15.11 17.56 6.74
C THR A 5 -14.14 17.57 7.92
N GLY A 6 -14.68 17.45 9.14
CA GLY A 6 -13.91 17.38 10.38
C GLY A 6 -13.28 16.01 10.59
N TYR A 7 -11.98 16.00 10.90
CA TYR A 7 -11.28 14.84 11.42
C TYR A 7 -11.53 14.74 12.93
N ARG A 8 -12.15 13.62 13.33
CA ARG A 8 -12.31 13.18 14.73
C ARG A 8 -11.13 12.27 15.06
N VAL A 9 -10.27 12.69 15.98
CA VAL A 9 -9.25 11.81 16.57
C VAL A 9 -9.96 10.89 17.57
N GLN A 10 -10.00 9.59 17.26
CA GLN A 10 -10.36 8.54 18.21
C GLN A 10 -9.15 8.27 19.12
N GLU A 11 -9.20 8.74 20.36
CA GLU A 11 -8.37 8.18 21.43
C GLU A 11 -8.85 6.75 21.73
N ARG A 12 -8.11 5.75 21.24
CA ARG A 12 -8.17 4.40 21.79
C ARG A 12 -7.42 4.39 23.11
N GLY A 13 -8.12 4.68 24.21
CA GLY A 13 -7.69 4.31 25.55
C GLY A 13 -7.80 2.80 25.71
N SER A 14 -6.76 2.05 25.35
CA SER A 14 -6.61 0.68 25.81
C SER A 14 -6.17 0.71 27.27
N LEU A 15 -7.07 0.36 28.18
CA LEU A 15 -6.72 -0.12 29.51
C LEU A 15 -5.82 -1.35 29.34
N HIS A 16 -4.50 -1.18 29.45
CA HIS A 16 -3.59 -2.28 29.73
C HIS A 16 -3.85 -2.73 31.16
N TYR A 17 -4.32 -3.98 31.33
CA TYR A 17 -4.22 -4.67 32.62
C TYR A 17 -2.73 -4.85 32.90
N ASP A 18 -2.23 -4.07 33.83
CA ASP A 18 -0.86 -4.09 34.31
C ASP A 18 -0.73 -5.30 35.24
N GLU A 19 -0.18 -6.42 34.75
CA GLU A 19 -0.08 -7.68 35.49
C GLU A 19 0.80 -7.51 36.75
N ARG A 20 0.18 -7.35 37.93
CA ARG A 20 0.88 -7.29 39.23
C ARG A 20 0.57 -8.53 40.04
N ASN A 21 1.61 -9.17 40.57
CA ASN A 21 1.47 -10.34 41.44
C ASN A 21 1.43 -9.90 42.92
N LYS A 22 0.51 -10.50 43.69
CA LYS A 22 0.37 -10.28 45.13
C LYS A 22 1.20 -11.34 45.89
N CYS A 23 2.18 -10.93 46.71
CA CYS A 23 2.84 -11.83 47.66
C CYS A 23 2.18 -11.69 49.04
N PRO A 24 2.06 -12.76 49.84
CA PRO A 24 1.51 -12.65 51.19
C PRO A 24 2.34 -11.66 52.03
N GLU A 25 1.67 -10.69 52.66
CA GLU A 25 2.23 -9.68 53.58
C GLU A 25 3.10 -8.56 52.95
N ILE A 26 3.09 -8.36 51.63
CA ILE A 26 3.80 -7.25 50.96
C ILE A 26 2.96 -6.67 49.79
N PHE A 27 3.07 -5.36 49.52
CA PHE A 27 2.33 -4.64 48.47
C PHE A 27 2.58 -5.15 47.03
N CYS A 28 1.58 -5.00 46.14
CA CYS A 28 1.66 -5.33 44.69
C CYS A 28 2.80 -4.55 44.00
N GLN A 29 3.76 -5.26 43.39
CA GLN A 29 4.91 -4.70 42.66
C GLN A 29 4.69 -4.71 41.14
N HIS A 30 5.24 -3.71 40.45
CA HIS A 30 5.25 -3.59 38.99
C HIS A 30 6.27 -4.57 38.36
N VAL A 31 5.98 -5.13 37.19
CA VAL A 31 6.80 -6.17 36.51
C VAL A 31 8.23 -5.71 36.19
N SER A 32 8.50 -4.40 36.24
CA SER A 32 9.80 -3.78 35.97
C SER A 32 10.83 -3.92 37.10
N TYR A 33 10.47 -4.45 38.28
CA TYR A 33 11.43 -4.75 39.36
C TYR A 33 12.09 -6.15 39.23
N ARG A 34 12.24 -6.66 38.01
CA ARG A 34 13.01 -7.88 37.70
C ARG A 34 14.52 -7.59 37.76
N CYS A 35 15.29 -8.44 38.45
CA CYS A 35 16.74 -8.55 38.25
C CYS A 35 17.00 -9.62 37.18
N ASP A 36 17.79 -9.28 36.16
CA ASP A 36 18.31 -10.22 35.16
C ASP A 36 19.69 -10.75 35.59
N ALA A 37 19.80 -12.09 35.62
CA ALA A 37 21.01 -12.93 35.59
C ALA A 37 21.73 -13.40 36.89
N HIS A 38 22.14 -14.67 36.90
CA HIS A 38 23.17 -15.23 37.79
C HIS A 38 23.94 -16.40 37.14
N CYS A 39 25.27 -16.37 37.15
CA CYS A 39 26.14 -17.52 36.83
C CYS A 39 26.56 -18.29 38.10
N SER A 40 26.80 -19.60 37.94
CA SER A 40 27.37 -20.56 38.92
C SER A 40 28.87 -20.77 38.61
N GLN A 41 29.87 -20.87 39.51
CA GLN A 41 29.99 -21.51 40.83
C GLN A 41 31.20 -20.99 41.67
N LYS A 42 31.06 -21.10 43.00
CA LYS A 42 32.06 -21.33 44.08
C LYS A 42 33.42 -20.59 44.03
N GLY A 43 33.41 -19.34 44.47
CA GLY A 43 34.56 -18.57 44.97
C GLY A 43 34.09 -17.53 45.98
N ARG A 44 34.95 -17.11 46.92
CA ARG A 44 34.61 -16.15 47.99
C ARG A 44 34.15 -14.80 47.43
N GLU A 45 33.26 -14.13 48.16
CA GLU A 45 32.74 -12.79 47.85
C GLU A 45 33.86 -11.80 47.51
N GLY A 46 33.95 -11.48 46.22
CA GLY A 46 34.93 -10.58 45.63
C GLY A 46 35.17 -11.00 44.18
N ASP A 47 34.66 -10.19 43.25
CA ASP A 47 34.84 -10.25 41.79
C ASP A 47 33.82 -11.06 40.96
N PHE A 48 33.37 -10.38 39.89
CA PHE A 48 32.71 -10.82 38.64
C PHE A 48 31.22 -10.51 38.40
N GLU A 49 31.05 -9.50 37.53
CA GLU A 49 29.90 -9.17 36.68
C GLU A 49 29.77 -10.12 35.46
N LEU A 50 28.57 -10.17 34.85
CA LEU A 50 28.11 -10.73 33.55
C LEU A 50 27.42 -12.14 33.47
N HIS A 51 26.06 -12.10 33.38
CA HIS A 51 25.08 -12.88 32.55
C HIS A 51 24.93 -14.42 32.81
N ASN A 52 23.79 -15.15 32.86
CA ASN A 52 22.36 -15.03 32.51
C ASN A 52 21.54 -16.01 33.44
N CYS A 53 20.28 -15.76 33.83
CA CYS A 53 19.47 -16.70 34.66
C CYS A 53 18.00 -16.80 34.20
N THR A 54 17.60 -18.02 33.88
CA THR A 54 16.22 -18.49 33.66
C THR A 54 15.43 -18.55 34.98
N GLY A 55 14.18 -18.10 34.94
CA GLY A 55 13.39 -17.68 36.10
C GLY A 55 12.96 -18.74 37.14
N THR A 56 12.76 -18.26 38.37
CA THR A 56 11.63 -18.52 39.29
C THR A 56 11.74 -17.59 40.51
N HIS A 57 10.60 -17.09 41.01
CA HIS A 57 10.47 -15.96 41.96
C HIS A 57 10.96 -16.26 43.40
N ARG A 58 11.50 -15.24 44.09
CA ARG A 58 11.92 -15.29 45.52
C ARG A 58 11.12 -14.26 46.34
N CYS A 59 10.12 -14.70 47.09
CA CYS A 59 9.47 -13.93 48.17
C CYS A 59 9.86 -14.55 49.51
N SER A 60 10.77 -13.89 50.25
CA SER A 60 11.23 -14.21 51.62
C SER A 60 11.76 -15.66 51.86
N SER A 61 12.56 -15.84 52.91
CA SER A 61 13.61 -16.85 52.98
C SER A 61 13.21 -18.29 53.34
N GLU A 62 11.94 -18.68 53.48
CA GLU A 62 11.66 -20.00 54.10
C GLU A 62 10.62 -20.93 53.47
N LYS A 63 9.72 -20.54 52.55
CA LYS A 63 8.76 -21.53 51.98
C LYS A 63 8.40 -21.27 50.51
N LYS A 64 8.54 -22.32 49.68
CA LYS A 64 8.06 -22.37 48.30
C LYS A 64 6.53 -22.53 48.28
N TYR A 65 5.81 -21.53 47.80
CA TYR A 65 4.39 -21.67 47.43
C TYR A 65 4.22 -21.41 45.94
N ASN A 66 3.43 -22.24 45.26
CA ASN A 66 2.91 -21.98 43.92
C ASN A 66 1.69 -21.06 44.05
N ILE A 67 1.66 -19.94 43.34
CA ILE A 67 0.57 -18.96 43.38
C ILE A 67 -0.46 -19.31 42.28
N PRO A 68 -1.73 -19.64 42.63
CA PRO A 68 -2.78 -19.85 41.64
C PRO A 68 -3.23 -18.54 40.98
N ILE A 69 -3.82 -18.63 39.78
CA ILE A 69 -4.23 -17.49 38.93
C ILE A 69 -5.29 -16.55 39.55
N LEU A 70 -5.78 -16.87 40.75
CA LEU A 70 -6.74 -16.09 41.54
C LEU A 70 -6.08 -15.03 42.45
N GLN A 71 -4.76 -14.88 42.44
CA GLN A 71 -4.02 -13.88 43.26
C GLN A 71 -3.31 -12.79 42.45
N VAL A 72 -3.79 -12.53 41.22
CA VAL A 72 -3.42 -11.36 40.42
C VAL A 72 -4.19 -10.14 40.95
N CYS A 73 -3.51 -9.01 41.14
CA CYS A 73 -4.12 -7.76 41.63
C CYS A 73 -5.19 -7.29 40.60
N ASP A 74 -6.48 -7.46 40.91
CA ASP A 74 -7.60 -7.26 39.97
C ASP A 74 -8.14 -5.82 39.94
N GLY A 75 -7.68 -4.96 40.85
CA GLY A 75 -8.04 -3.54 40.90
C GLY A 75 -9.45 -3.24 41.39
N ILE A 76 -10.17 -4.22 41.98
CA ILE A 76 -11.54 -4.04 42.46
C ILE A 76 -11.57 -4.13 44.00
N SER A 77 -12.23 -3.17 44.66
CA SER A 77 -12.42 -3.15 46.12
C SER A 77 -13.57 -4.06 46.54
N LEU A 78 -13.28 -5.09 47.33
CA LEU A 78 -14.28 -5.92 48.00
C LEU A 78 -13.91 -6.13 49.47
N CYS A 79 -14.53 -5.37 50.37
CA CYS A 79 -14.58 -5.70 51.80
C CYS A 79 -16.05 -5.63 52.22
N SER A 80 -16.80 -6.72 52.43
CA SER A 80 -16.47 -8.04 52.99
C SER A 80 -17.09 -9.18 52.14
N GLY A 81 -16.56 -10.41 52.15
CA GLY A 81 -15.62 -10.95 53.13
C GLY A 81 -14.77 -12.16 52.74
N SER A 82 -13.75 -12.32 53.59
CA SER A 82 -12.69 -13.33 53.72
C SER A 82 -11.38 -13.08 52.95
N ASN A 83 -10.37 -12.67 53.74
CA ASN A 83 -8.92 -12.65 53.52
C ASN A 83 -8.34 -11.67 52.48
N ASP A 84 -8.42 -10.37 52.79
CA ASP A 84 -7.60 -9.36 52.13
C ASP A 84 -6.67 -8.65 53.14
N ASP A 85 -5.47 -8.26 52.70
CA ASP A 85 -4.29 -7.80 53.45
C ASP A 85 -4.28 -6.29 53.74
N GLU A 86 -5.41 -5.62 53.55
CA GLU A 86 -5.59 -4.21 53.90
C GLU A 86 -5.93 -4.03 55.39
N PHE A 87 -4.90 -3.71 56.19
CA PHE A 87 -4.91 -3.66 57.65
C PHE A 87 -5.83 -2.59 58.30
N SER A 88 -6.72 -1.92 57.58
CA SER A 88 -7.58 -0.86 58.15
C SER A 88 -8.91 -0.63 57.41
N CYS A 89 -9.78 -1.63 57.37
CA CYS A 89 -11.18 -1.45 56.95
C CYS A 89 -12.08 -0.80 58.02
N ALA A 90 -11.57 -0.46 59.21
CA ALA A 90 -12.41 -0.09 60.37
C ALA A 90 -12.04 1.24 61.06
N LYS A 91 -11.37 2.18 60.37
CA LYS A 91 -11.23 3.56 60.89
C LYS A 91 -11.91 4.56 59.95
N PRO A 92 -12.73 5.49 60.47
CA PRO A 92 -13.34 6.52 59.64
C PRO A 92 -12.25 7.47 59.13
N CYS A 93 -12.18 7.69 57.81
CA CYS A 93 -11.45 8.82 57.23
C CYS A 93 -11.99 10.12 57.83
N GLN A 94 -11.18 11.19 57.85
CA GLN A 94 -11.68 12.50 58.27
C GLN A 94 -12.95 12.86 57.50
N PRO A 95 -13.92 13.55 58.13
CA PRO A 95 -15.10 14.03 57.42
C PRO A 95 -14.66 14.79 56.16
N PHE A 96 -15.28 14.49 55.01
CA PHE A 96 -15.00 15.09 53.70
C PHE A 96 -13.71 14.64 52.97
N CYS A 97 -13.07 13.55 53.42
CA CYS A 97 -11.97 12.91 52.69
C CYS A 97 -12.26 11.43 52.40
N MET A 98 -11.81 10.96 51.23
CA MET A 98 -11.92 9.59 50.76
C MET A 98 -10.53 8.93 50.77
N CYS A 99 -10.35 7.87 51.55
CA CYS A 99 -9.08 7.13 51.58
C CYS A 99 -9.11 6.03 50.51
N ILE A 100 -8.11 5.98 49.63
CA ILE A 100 -7.99 4.99 48.56
C ILE A 100 -6.60 4.33 48.70
N GLY A 101 -6.54 3.15 49.33
CA GLY A 101 -5.27 2.48 49.61
C GLY A 101 -4.33 3.32 50.51
N LEU A 102 -3.14 3.67 50.01
CA LEU A 102 -2.15 4.53 50.70
C LEU A 102 -2.33 6.04 50.45
N THR A 103 -3.31 6.43 49.63
CA THR A 103 -3.56 7.83 49.27
C THR A 103 -4.82 8.35 49.97
N VAL A 104 -4.80 9.63 50.31
CA VAL A 104 -5.99 10.33 50.83
C VAL A 104 -6.40 11.37 49.80
N ASN A 105 -7.62 11.23 49.28
CA ASN A 105 -8.24 12.18 48.36
C ASN A 105 -9.26 13.03 49.13
N CYS A 106 -8.92 14.28 49.40
CA CYS A 106 -9.81 15.23 50.05
C CYS A 106 -10.41 16.15 48.99
N SER A 107 -11.54 15.76 48.42
CA SER A 107 -12.32 16.59 47.50
C SER A 107 -13.36 17.41 48.27
N ASN A 108 -13.38 18.74 48.10
CA ASN A 108 -14.27 19.70 48.77
C ASN A 108 -14.10 19.88 50.29
N SER A 109 -12.86 20.00 50.77
CA SER A 109 -12.61 20.40 52.16
C SER A 109 -11.86 21.72 52.25
N HIS A 110 -12.45 22.74 52.89
CA HIS A 110 -11.73 23.89 53.44
C HIS A 110 -10.75 23.40 54.53
N LEU A 111 -9.57 22.93 54.13
CA LEU A 111 -8.48 22.68 55.07
C LEU A 111 -7.82 24.03 55.38
N ASN A 112 -8.27 24.66 56.47
CA ASN A 112 -7.62 25.83 57.05
C ASN A 112 -6.25 25.43 57.60
N PHE A 113 -5.23 25.44 56.75
CA PHE A 113 -3.87 25.69 57.22
C PHE A 113 -3.82 27.18 57.57
N GLY A 114 -3.23 27.56 58.70
CA GLY A 114 -3.20 28.95 59.17
C GLY A 114 -3.02 29.95 58.02
N ARG A 115 -4.06 30.77 57.81
CA ARG A 115 -4.23 31.81 56.78
C ARG A 115 -4.38 31.39 55.30
N PHE A 116 -4.64 30.13 54.95
CA PHE A 116 -5.01 29.74 53.58
C PHE A 116 -6.05 28.61 53.54
N SER A 117 -7.02 28.76 52.64
CA SER A 117 -8.03 27.75 52.29
C SER A 117 -7.69 27.24 50.89
N PHE A 118 -7.39 25.95 50.75
CA PHE A 118 -7.20 25.29 49.45
C PHE A 118 -8.27 24.21 49.29
N GLU A 119 -8.89 24.14 48.11
CA GLU A 119 -9.71 23.02 47.68
C GLU A 119 -8.80 21.98 46.99
N ASN A 120 -9.04 20.69 47.21
CA ASN A 120 -8.39 19.55 46.56
C ASN A 120 -6.86 19.40 46.80
N ILE A 121 -6.50 18.89 47.98
CA ILE A 121 -5.13 18.44 48.28
C ILE A 121 -5.09 16.91 48.19
N SER A 122 -4.14 16.37 47.41
CA SER A 122 -3.80 14.94 47.43
C SER A 122 -2.49 14.73 48.22
N ILE A 123 -2.57 13.94 49.30
CA ILE A 123 -1.45 13.71 50.23
C ILE A 123 -0.97 12.26 50.11
N VAL A 124 0.32 12.05 49.86
CA VAL A 124 0.96 10.72 49.87
C VAL A 124 1.90 10.62 51.06
N THR A 125 1.67 9.66 51.97
CA THR A 125 2.52 9.42 53.15
C THR A 125 3.27 8.09 53.06
N LYS A 126 4.48 8.02 53.67
CA LYS A 126 5.19 6.76 53.95
C LYS A 126 5.15 6.49 55.46
N LYS A 127 4.88 5.24 55.85
CA LYS A 127 4.40 4.78 57.17
C LYS A 127 5.33 5.07 58.37
N GLY A 128 4.75 5.45 59.53
CA GLY A 128 5.36 5.33 60.87
C GLY A 128 4.64 6.06 62.03
N ASP A 129 4.01 5.28 62.94
CA ASP A 129 3.50 5.60 64.31
C ASP A 129 2.15 6.38 64.47
N PRO A 130 1.19 5.97 65.35
CA PRO A 130 -0.22 6.36 65.26
C PRO A 130 -0.68 7.45 66.23
N ARG A 131 0.16 8.41 66.64
CA ARG A 131 -0.26 9.54 67.48
C ARG A 131 0.14 10.87 66.86
N TYR A 132 -0.84 11.48 66.18
CA TYR A 132 -0.82 12.75 65.44
C TYR A 132 0.01 12.72 64.14
N PRO A 133 -0.55 13.15 62.98
CA PRO A 133 0.24 13.32 61.78
C PRO A 133 1.11 14.58 61.96
N ARG A 134 2.33 14.42 62.47
CA ARG A 134 3.35 15.46 62.28
C ARG A 134 3.69 15.48 60.78
N LEU A 135 3.51 16.64 60.13
CA LEU A 135 3.82 16.93 58.72
C LEU A 135 5.30 16.68 58.32
N SER A 136 6.14 16.21 59.23
CA SER A 136 7.56 15.88 59.04
C SER A 136 7.85 14.65 58.17
N TYR A 137 6.83 13.89 57.76
CA TYR A 137 6.98 12.65 56.96
C TYR A 137 6.46 12.76 55.52
N LEU A 138 5.99 13.95 55.15
CA LEU A 138 5.40 14.20 53.84
C LEU A 138 6.55 14.36 52.84
N SER A 139 6.71 13.39 51.94
CA SER A 139 7.83 13.33 51.00
C SER A 139 7.51 14.02 49.67
N TYR A 140 6.23 14.07 49.28
CA TYR A 140 5.76 14.57 47.99
C TYR A 140 4.40 15.27 48.15
N LEU A 141 4.21 16.39 47.47
CA LEU A 141 2.95 17.13 47.40
C LEU A 141 2.60 17.37 45.94
N VAL A 142 1.38 17.01 45.55
CA VAL A 142 0.79 17.36 44.25
C VAL A 142 -0.43 18.22 44.54
N ILE A 143 -0.41 19.45 44.02
CA ILE A 143 -1.50 20.41 44.11
C ILE A 143 -2.16 20.47 42.74
N THR A 144 -3.47 20.38 42.69
CA THR A 144 -4.29 20.61 41.49
C THR A 144 -5.10 21.89 41.68
N ASP A 145 -5.50 22.56 40.60
CA ASP A 145 -6.30 23.79 40.60
C ASP A 145 -5.63 25.02 41.25
N LEU A 146 -4.30 25.05 41.35
CA LEU A 146 -3.56 26.20 41.86
C LEU A 146 -3.58 27.34 40.83
N THR A 147 -4.13 28.50 41.20
CA THR A 147 -4.25 29.68 40.32
C THR A 147 -3.24 30.78 40.60
N THR A 148 -2.70 30.83 41.83
CA THR A 148 -1.74 31.86 42.26
C THR A 148 -0.77 31.29 43.31
N MET A 149 0.47 31.80 43.33
CA MET A 149 1.45 31.50 44.38
C MET A 149 1.83 32.78 45.13
N VAL A 150 1.86 32.70 46.46
CA VAL A 150 2.27 33.81 47.34
C VAL A 150 3.76 33.75 47.64
N ASP A 151 4.34 34.89 48.03
CA ASP A 151 5.71 34.95 48.52
C ASP A 151 5.93 33.94 49.67
N ASN A 152 7.11 33.33 49.72
CA ASN A 152 7.50 32.36 50.75
C ASN A 152 6.59 31.11 50.78
N PHE A 153 6.04 30.71 49.62
CA PHE A 153 5.14 29.56 49.49
C PHE A 153 5.72 28.26 50.08
N VAL A 154 7.03 28.07 49.97
CA VAL A 154 7.76 26.89 50.47
C VAL A 154 8.28 27.03 51.91
N THR A 155 8.05 28.16 52.56
CA THR A 155 8.64 28.48 53.87
C THR A 155 7.93 27.72 54.99
N GLY A 156 8.65 26.84 55.67
CA GLY A 156 8.09 25.93 56.70
C GLY A 156 7.86 24.50 56.20
N LEU A 157 8.12 24.23 54.92
CA LEU A 157 7.97 22.91 54.27
C LEU A 157 9.34 22.26 54.01
N ASN A 158 10.31 22.48 54.90
CA ASN A 158 11.72 22.12 54.73
C ASN A 158 12.00 20.61 54.61
N HIS A 159 11.01 19.75 54.87
CA HIS A 159 11.10 18.29 54.80
C HIS A 159 10.48 17.69 53.52
N LEU A 160 9.76 18.49 52.72
CA LEU A 160 9.02 18.06 51.54
C LEU A 160 9.89 18.13 50.27
N ARG A 161 9.89 17.06 49.47
CA ARG A 161 10.44 17.06 48.09
C ARG A 161 9.28 17.32 47.11
N PHE A 162 9.03 18.59 46.82
CA PHE A 162 7.98 19.09 45.90
C PHE A 162 8.18 18.69 44.42
N ARG A 163 7.80 17.47 44.06
CA ARG A 163 8.17 16.94 42.74
C ARG A 163 7.44 17.55 41.54
N SER A 164 6.17 17.95 41.66
CA SER A 164 5.40 18.48 40.53
C SER A 164 4.22 19.37 40.96
N LEU A 165 4.13 20.52 40.32
CA LEU A 165 3.03 21.48 40.28
C LEU A 165 2.49 21.58 38.83
N SER A 166 2.69 20.56 38.00
CA SER A 166 2.18 20.56 36.62
C SER A 166 0.65 20.54 36.57
N ASN A 167 0.07 20.93 35.43
CA ASN A 167 -1.38 20.93 35.19
C ASN A 167 -2.16 21.88 36.12
N ASN A 168 -1.56 23.03 36.47
CA ASN A 168 -2.19 24.07 37.28
C ASN A 168 -2.31 25.37 36.47
N ASN A 169 -3.28 26.23 36.74
CA ASN A 169 -3.41 27.49 36.01
C ASN A 169 -2.52 28.58 36.62
N LEU A 170 -1.21 28.56 36.33
CA LEU A 170 -0.20 29.44 36.94
C LEU A 170 0.41 30.42 35.93
N PRO A 171 -0.34 31.44 35.49
CA PRO A 171 0.10 32.34 34.43
C PRO A 171 1.35 33.15 34.79
N PHE A 172 1.57 33.46 36.08
CA PHE A 172 2.66 34.32 36.53
C PHE A 172 3.41 33.73 37.73
N LEU A 173 4.74 33.79 37.69
CA LEU A 173 5.62 33.45 38.81
C LEU A 173 6.43 34.66 39.27
N LEU A 174 6.09 35.18 40.46
CA LEU A 174 6.68 36.38 41.04
C LEU A 174 7.95 36.10 41.85
N GLY A 175 8.82 37.10 41.94
CA GLY A 175 10.09 36.99 42.66
C GLY A 175 9.85 36.97 44.16
N LYS A 176 10.15 35.81 44.79
CA LYS A 176 10.05 35.41 46.23
C LYS A 176 9.07 34.26 46.51
N VAL A 177 8.47 33.66 45.50
CA VAL A 177 7.63 32.45 45.71
C VAL A 177 8.45 31.31 46.36
N PHE A 178 9.70 31.11 45.91
CA PHE A 178 10.57 30.03 46.38
C PHE A 178 11.65 30.46 47.41
N SER A 179 11.48 31.56 48.13
CA SER A 179 12.46 32.01 49.13
C SER A 179 12.35 31.23 50.45
N GLY A 180 13.19 30.21 50.61
CA GLY A 180 13.34 29.43 51.86
C GLY A 180 14.31 28.24 51.68
N PRO A 181 14.81 27.61 52.76
CA PRO A 181 15.70 26.45 52.67
C PRO A 181 14.91 25.20 52.26
N ALA A 182 14.62 25.07 50.96
CA ALA A 182 13.98 23.89 50.38
C ALA A 182 15.04 22.95 49.80
N VAL A 183 15.07 21.70 50.27
CA VAL A 183 15.91 20.63 49.70
C VAL A 183 15.15 19.97 48.55
N LEU A 184 14.90 20.75 47.50
CA LEU A 184 14.15 20.28 46.33
C LEU A 184 15.09 19.79 45.25
N ASP A 185 14.88 18.56 44.78
CA ASP A 185 15.70 17.94 43.74
C ASP A 185 15.08 18.09 42.34
N THR A 186 13.75 17.99 42.22
CA THR A 186 13.01 18.11 40.96
C THR A 186 11.84 19.05 41.15
N LEU A 187 11.67 20.01 40.24
CA LEU A 187 10.52 20.91 40.18
C LEU A 187 9.93 20.85 38.78
N ASP A 188 8.68 20.44 38.70
CA ASP A 188 7.92 20.40 37.46
C ASP A 188 6.77 21.40 37.50
N LEU A 189 6.82 22.37 36.59
CA LEU A 189 5.86 23.45 36.38
C LEU A 189 5.28 23.37 34.96
N SER A 190 5.26 22.17 34.36
CA SER A 190 4.80 21.98 32.98
C SER A 190 3.29 22.12 32.86
N ASN A 191 2.80 22.42 31.66
CA ASN A 191 1.37 22.50 31.36
C ASN A 191 0.62 23.40 32.36
N SER A 192 1.11 24.63 32.55
CA SER A 192 0.59 25.52 33.58
C SER A 192 0.22 26.92 33.09
N ASP A 193 -0.04 27.08 31.78
CA ASP A 193 -0.40 28.34 31.11
C ASP A 193 0.53 29.52 31.43
N MET A 194 1.77 29.22 31.83
CA MET A 194 2.70 30.21 32.38
C MET A 194 3.25 31.10 31.27
N ASN A 195 3.12 32.41 31.40
CA ASN A 195 3.65 33.38 30.44
C ASN A 195 4.82 34.21 30.99
N PHE A 196 4.90 34.43 32.31
CA PHE A 196 5.87 35.34 32.91
C PHE A 196 6.62 34.71 34.09
N LEU A 197 7.95 34.86 34.04
CA LEU A 197 8.87 34.47 35.11
C LEU A 197 9.66 35.69 35.58
N ALA A 198 9.64 35.99 36.87
CA ALA A 198 10.48 37.03 37.45
C ALA A 198 11.97 36.64 37.49
N GLU A 199 12.87 37.62 37.45
CA GLU A 199 14.30 37.39 37.73
C GLU A 199 14.50 36.75 39.10
N HIS A 200 15.48 35.85 39.22
CA HIS A 200 15.84 35.19 40.48
C HIS A 200 14.74 34.35 41.14
N VAL A 201 13.62 34.05 40.45
CA VAL A 201 12.47 33.34 41.03
C VAL A 201 12.86 31.98 41.62
N PHE A 202 13.83 31.28 41.03
CA PHE A 202 14.32 29.98 41.49
C PHE A 202 15.56 30.04 42.40
N SER A 203 16.06 31.23 42.75
CA SER A 203 17.36 31.38 43.44
C SER A 203 17.45 30.73 44.82
N GLY A 204 16.31 30.49 45.50
CA GLY A 204 16.25 29.76 46.77
C GLY A 204 16.44 28.24 46.63
N LEU A 205 16.30 27.67 45.43
CA LEU A 205 16.30 26.23 45.16
C LEU A 205 17.69 25.69 44.82
N SER A 206 18.69 25.97 45.65
CA SER A 206 20.09 25.61 45.38
C SER A 206 20.38 24.11 45.23
N ALA A 207 19.48 23.24 45.72
CA ALA A 207 19.58 21.79 45.63
C ALA A 207 18.98 21.18 44.35
N LEU A 208 18.37 22.01 43.48
CA LEU A 208 17.59 21.54 42.33
C LEU A 208 18.48 20.95 41.24
N THR A 209 18.14 19.75 40.78
CA THR A 209 18.83 19.05 39.69
C THR A 209 17.98 18.95 38.41
N GLN A 210 16.66 18.96 38.52
CA GLN A 210 15.75 18.87 37.37
C GLN A 210 14.71 19.99 37.42
N GLN A 211 14.59 20.76 36.34
CA GLN A 211 13.56 21.79 36.18
C GLN A 211 12.77 21.55 34.89
N TYR A 212 11.45 21.39 35.02
CA TYR A 212 10.53 21.29 33.89
C TYR A 212 9.62 22.52 33.84
N LEU A 213 9.61 23.19 32.70
CA LEU A 213 8.80 24.37 32.37
C LEU A 213 8.11 24.18 31.01
N SER A 214 7.94 22.92 30.58
CA SER A 214 7.46 22.60 29.24
C SER A 214 5.96 22.81 29.06
N HIS A 215 5.48 22.98 27.83
CA HIS A 215 4.05 23.16 27.53
C HIS A 215 3.46 24.35 28.28
N ASN A 216 4.12 25.50 28.22
CA ASN A 216 3.63 26.75 28.80
C ASN A 216 3.54 27.82 27.69
N GLU A 217 3.24 29.06 28.06
CA GLU A 217 3.14 30.19 27.14
C GLU A 217 4.32 31.16 27.27
N ILE A 218 5.48 30.70 27.75
CA ILE A 218 6.63 31.56 28.04
C ILE A 218 7.20 32.11 26.72
N ASP A 219 7.16 33.43 26.55
CA ASP A 219 7.71 34.12 25.38
C ASP A 219 9.06 34.80 25.69
N PHE A 220 9.25 35.26 26.92
CA PHE A 220 10.45 35.97 27.36
C PHE A 220 11.06 35.35 28.62
N LEU A 221 12.38 35.12 28.58
CA LEU A 221 13.17 34.65 29.71
C LEU A 221 14.17 35.74 30.17
N PRO A 222 14.03 36.26 31.41
CA PRO A 222 15.01 37.19 31.96
C PRO A 222 16.38 36.52 32.18
N GLY A 223 17.47 37.23 31.88
CA GLY A 223 18.85 36.67 31.89
C GLY A 223 19.35 36.11 33.23
N LYS A 224 18.62 36.31 34.34
CA LYS A 224 18.96 35.78 35.67
C LYS A 224 17.88 34.88 36.28
N VAL A 225 16.93 34.39 35.49
CA VAL A 225 15.81 33.55 35.99
C VAL A 225 16.30 32.26 36.68
N PHE A 226 17.35 31.62 36.15
CA PHE A 226 17.94 30.37 36.69
C PHE A 226 19.14 30.60 37.61
N SER A 227 19.41 31.86 38.00
CA SER A 227 20.53 32.19 38.89
C SER A 227 20.36 31.52 40.26
N GLY A 228 21.40 30.84 40.76
CA GLY A 228 21.38 30.10 42.02
C GLY A 228 21.25 28.57 41.88
N LEU A 229 20.89 28.07 40.70
CA LEU A 229 20.69 26.64 40.42
C LEU A 229 21.98 25.90 40.04
N SER A 230 23.03 26.01 40.87
CA SER A 230 24.37 25.47 40.56
C SER A 230 24.45 23.94 40.41
N LEU A 231 23.43 23.22 40.87
CA LEU A 231 23.33 21.75 40.79
C LEU A 231 22.41 21.26 39.67
N LEU A 232 21.85 22.16 38.85
CA LEU A 232 20.92 21.79 37.79
C LEU A 232 21.60 20.94 36.72
N ILE A 233 21.00 19.79 36.41
CA ILE A 233 21.46 18.79 35.44
C ILE A 233 20.58 18.80 34.19
N ASN A 234 19.26 18.97 34.35
CA ASN A 234 18.30 18.95 33.25
C ASN A 234 17.38 20.16 33.31
N LEU A 235 17.22 20.82 32.16
CA LEU A 235 16.32 21.93 31.98
C LEU A 235 15.45 21.69 30.75
N ASN A 236 14.14 21.56 30.96
CA ASN A 236 13.17 21.42 29.88
C ASN A 236 12.31 22.68 29.74
N LEU A 237 12.48 23.38 28.62
CA LEU A 237 11.76 24.58 28.20
C LEU A 237 10.99 24.34 26.90
N SER A 238 10.81 23.09 26.48
CA SER A 238 10.14 22.76 25.22
C SER A 238 8.66 23.14 25.19
N ASN A 239 8.10 23.31 23.99
CA ASN A 239 6.68 23.65 23.80
C ASN A 239 6.32 24.95 24.55
N ASN A 240 7.03 26.02 24.23
CA ASN A 240 6.79 27.39 24.70
C ASN A 240 6.78 28.35 23.50
N ARG A 241 6.79 29.66 23.74
CA ARG A 241 6.81 30.71 22.72
C ARG A 241 8.14 31.49 22.73
N ILE A 242 9.21 30.88 23.23
CA ILE A 242 10.50 31.57 23.45
C ILE A 242 11.10 31.92 22.10
N PHE A 243 11.30 33.21 21.84
CA PHE A 243 11.85 33.68 20.57
C PHE A 243 13.33 34.11 20.65
N TYR A 244 13.84 34.39 21.85
CA TYR A 244 15.21 34.86 22.08
C TYR A 244 15.76 34.35 23.43
N LEU A 245 17.06 34.02 23.46
CA LEU A 245 17.78 33.65 24.67
C LEU A 245 18.88 34.67 24.98
N PRO A 246 18.87 35.33 26.14
CA PRO A 246 19.98 36.18 26.59
C PRO A 246 21.27 35.37 26.78
N ASP A 247 22.42 35.92 26.36
CA ASP A 247 23.72 35.22 26.44
C ASP A 247 24.12 34.74 27.85
N ASN A 248 23.61 35.40 28.90
CA ASN A 248 23.91 35.09 30.29
C ASN A 248 22.85 34.22 31.00
N ILE A 249 21.81 33.75 30.28
CA ILE A 249 20.66 33.03 30.87
C ILE A 249 21.06 31.77 31.64
N PHE A 250 22.11 31.07 31.18
CA PHE A 250 22.62 29.84 31.80
C PHE A 250 23.87 30.06 32.66
N SER A 251 24.18 31.31 33.02
CA SER A 251 25.35 31.62 33.83
C SER A 251 25.27 30.98 35.23
N GLY A 252 26.30 30.22 35.59
CA GLY A 252 26.39 29.53 36.88
C GLY A 252 25.83 28.10 36.90
N LEU A 253 25.25 27.61 35.80
CA LEU A 253 24.70 26.25 35.67
C LEU A 253 25.79 25.25 35.26
N SER A 254 26.83 25.10 36.09
CA SER A 254 28.05 24.34 35.73
C SER A 254 27.85 22.83 35.60
N LYS A 255 26.77 22.26 36.16
CA LYS A 255 26.43 20.84 36.08
C LYS A 255 25.39 20.49 35.00
N LEU A 256 24.96 21.48 34.23
CA LEU A 256 23.87 21.31 33.28
C LEU A 256 24.30 20.40 32.13
N SER A 257 23.62 19.26 32.04
CA SER A 257 23.94 18.14 31.14
C SER A 257 22.95 18.05 29.98
N GLU A 258 21.69 18.44 30.18
CA GLU A 258 20.63 18.33 29.18
C GLU A 258 19.80 19.62 29.15
N ILE A 259 19.64 20.19 27.95
CA ILE A 259 18.75 21.33 27.69
C ILE A 259 17.82 20.95 26.55
N ASN A 260 16.51 21.04 26.82
CA ASN A 260 15.48 20.89 25.80
C ASN A 260 14.79 22.23 25.53
N LEU A 261 14.99 22.77 24.34
CA LEU A 261 14.40 24.01 23.82
C LEU A 261 13.54 23.75 22.57
N ALA A 262 13.19 22.50 22.29
CA ALA A 262 12.43 22.15 21.10
C ALA A 262 11.01 22.72 21.11
N ASN A 263 10.40 22.92 19.94
CA ASN A 263 9.06 23.48 19.80
C ASN A 263 8.94 24.86 20.47
N ASN A 264 9.76 25.80 20.03
CA ASN A 264 9.76 27.20 20.44
C ASN A 264 9.85 28.08 19.17
N TRP A 265 10.05 29.39 19.34
CA TRP A 265 10.18 30.35 18.25
C TRP A 265 11.60 30.89 18.11
N LEU A 266 12.61 30.13 18.54
CA LEU A 266 13.98 30.63 18.68
C LEU A 266 14.58 31.04 17.34
N SER A 267 15.27 32.17 17.36
CA SER A 267 16.18 32.62 16.32
C SER A 267 17.48 33.13 16.96
N PHE A 268 18.61 33.04 16.23
CA PHE A 268 19.90 33.52 16.73
C PHE A 268 20.32 34.82 16.06
N SER A 269 20.81 35.76 16.85
CA SER A 269 21.49 36.93 16.32
C SER A 269 22.96 36.62 16.01
N PRO A 270 23.58 37.32 15.04
CA PRO A 270 25.00 37.19 14.75
C PRO A 270 25.86 37.41 16.00
N GLY A 271 26.76 36.47 16.28
CA GLY A 271 27.67 36.54 17.43
C GLY A 271 27.10 36.02 18.76
N THR A 272 25.90 35.44 18.78
CA THR A 272 25.32 34.78 19.98
C THR A 272 26.31 33.79 20.61
N THR A 273 26.46 33.83 21.95
CA THR A 273 27.38 32.96 22.73
C THR A 273 26.71 32.24 23.89
N VAL A 274 25.38 32.15 23.89
CA VAL A 274 24.54 31.62 24.97
C VAL A 274 24.97 30.27 25.56
N PHE A 275 25.51 29.35 24.75
CA PHE A 275 25.94 28.02 25.21
C PHE A 275 27.44 27.91 25.54
N SER A 276 28.23 28.97 25.32
CA SER A 276 29.69 28.93 25.36
C SER A 276 30.32 28.52 26.70
N ARG A 277 29.56 28.61 27.81
CA ARG A 277 30.05 28.29 29.17
C ARG A 277 29.54 26.96 29.72
N LEU A 278 28.78 26.18 28.94
CA LEU A 278 28.15 24.94 29.38
C LEU A 278 29.05 23.73 29.17
N SER A 279 30.18 23.69 29.88
CA SER A 279 31.20 22.65 29.70
C SER A 279 30.75 21.22 30.04
N ALA A 280 29.67 21.06 30.80
CA ALA A 280 29.10 19.78 31.18
C ALA A 280 27.96 19.30 30.25
N LEU A 281 27.57 20.09 29.24
CA LEU A 281 26.41 19.80 28.42
C LEU A 281 26.68 18.60 27.51
N THR A 282 25.74 17.65 27.52
CA THR A 282 25.80 16.38 26.79
C THR A 282 24.74 16.28 25.71
N LYS A 283 23.55 16.87 25.93
CA LYS A 283 22.42 16.86 24.99
C LYS A 283 21.84 18.25 24.82
N LEU A 284 21.60 18.62 23.57
CA LEU A 284 20.95 19.87 23.22
C LEU A 284 19.88 19.64 22.15
N TYR A 285 18.62 19.96 22.50
CA TYR A 285 17.49 19.88 21.57
C TYR A 285 17.06 21.29 21.19
N LEU A 286 17.12 21.59 19.90
CA LEU A 286 16.75 22.86 19.28
C LEU A 286 15.77 22.65 18.12
N SER A 287 15.16 21.47 18.00
CA SER A 287 14.26 21.17 16.89
C SER A 287 12.94 21.93 16.94
N HIS A 288 12.27 22.07 15.79
CA HIS A 288 10.99 22.76 15.68
C HIS A 288 11.08 24.21 16.20
N ASN A 289 12.03 24.98 15.67
CA ASN A 289 12.24 26.39 15.96
C ASN A 289 12.27 27.21 14.66
N HIS A 290 12.62 28.50 14.76
CA HIS A 290 12.73 29.42 13.62
C HIS A 290 14.18 29.84 13.35
N ILE A 291 15.13 28.91 13.56
CA ILE A 291 16.55 29.19 13.36
C ILE A 291 16.83 29.24 11.85
N THR A 292 17.20 30.41 11.35
CA THR A 292 17.63 30.62 9.96
C THR A 292 19.14 30.53 9.79
N ASP A 293 19.88 31.10 10.74
CA ASP A 293 21.34 31.21 10.69
C ASP A 293 21.98 30.69 11.97
N LEU A 294 23.05 29.94 11.83
CA LEU A 294 23.88 29.50 12.95
C LEU A 294 25.11 30.39 13.10
N PRO A 295 25.32 31.07 14.24
CA PRO A 295 26.56 31.77 14.49
C PRO A 295 27.73 30.78 14.57
N GLY A 296 28.82 31.05 13.84
CA GLY A 296 29.90 30.06 13.65
C GLY A 296 30.66 29.57 14.89
N LYS A 297 30.39 30.12 16.09
CA LYS A 297 30.98 29.70 17.38
C LYS A 297 29.94 29.32 18.44
N VAL A 298 28.65 29.25 18.08
CA VAL A 298 27.56 29.04 19.04
C VAL A 298 27.72 27.76 19.87
N PHE A 299 28.36 26.72 19.31
CA PHE A 299 28.61 25.43 19.98
C PHE A 299 30.05 25.21 20.47
N SER A 300 30.95 26.18 20.31
CA SER A 300 32.39 25.99 20.57
C SER A 300 32.78 25.71 22.03
N GLY A 301 31.86 25.93 22.98
CA GLY A 301 32.07 25.71 24.42
C GLY A 301 31.51 24.40 24.96
N LEU A 302 31.17 23.44 24.08
CA LEU A 302 30.43 22.22 24.44
C LEU A 302 31.26 20.94 24.20
N PRO A 303 32.39 20.73 24.90
CA PRO A 303 33.33 19.64 24.62
C PRO A 303 32.76 18.24 24.91
N LEU A 304 31.72 18.14 25.75
CA LEU A 304 31.07 16.89 26.14
C LEU A 304 29.78 16.61 25.38
N LEU A 305 29.40 17.46 24.41
CA LEU A 305 28.16 17.29 23.68
C LEU A 305 28.23 16.02 22.83
N TYR A 306 27.28 15.11 23.05
CA TYR A 306 27.18 13.87 22.30
C TYR A 306 25.95 13.84 21.37
N PHE A 307 24.91 14.62 21.68
CA PHE A 307 23.65 14.69 20.93
C PHE A 307 23.26 16.14 20.63
N LEU A 308 23.05 16.43 19.34
CA LEU A 308 22.57 17.73 18.87
C LEU A 308 21.45 17.54 17.84
N ASP A 309 20.27 18.05 18.17
CA ASP A 309 19.10 18.05 17.29
C ASP A 309 18.75 19.48 16.87
N LEU A 310 18.91 19.78 15.58
CA LEU A 310 18.59 21.03 14.90
C LEU A 310 17.51 20.81 13.83
N SER A 311 16.82 19.67 13.85
CA SER A 311 15.81 19.33 12.84
C SER A 311 14.61 20.27 12.86
N ASN A 312 13.87 20.36 11.77
CA ASN A 312 12.63 21.17 11.69
C ASN A 312 12.89 22.64 12.03
N ASN A 313 13.91 23.23 11.41
CA ASN A 313 14.22 24.65 11.48
C ASN A 313 14.18 25.24 10.06
N GLN A 314 14.72 26.46 9.88
CA GLN A 314 14.73 27.17 8.60
C GLN A 314 16.17 27.46 8.15
N ILE A 315 17.11 26.57 8.52
CA ILE A 315 18.53 26.78 8.26
C ILE A 315 18.80 26.69 6.76
N THR A 316 19.35 27.75 6.17
CA THR A 316 19.68 27.78 4.73
C THR A 316 21.16 27.46 4.46
N ASP A 317 22.05 27.89 5.36
CA ASP A 317 23.50 27.78 5.20
C ASP A 317 24.18 27.36 6.51
N LEU A 318 25.28 26.62 6.36
CA LEU A 318 26.13 26.23 7.49
C LEU A 318 27.46 26.99 7.44
N PRO A 319 27.91 27.66 8.52
CA PRO A 319 29.28 28.15 8.59
C PRO A 319 30.26 26.97 8.62
N GLY A 320 31.33 27.00 7.81
CA GLY A 320 32.24 25.87 7.62
C GLY A 320 32.99 25.34 8.87
N LYS A 321 32.88 26.00 10.03
CA LYS A 321 33.46 25.57 11.31
C LYS A 321 32.45 25.57 12.46
N VAL A 322 31.15 25.62 12.18
CA VAL A 322 30.10 25.75 13.21
C VAL A 322 30.11 24.60 14.22
N PHE A 323 30.48 23.39 13.78
CA PHE A 323 30.60 22.21 14.64
C PHE A 323 32.02 21.96 15.16
N SER A 324 32.95 22.89 14.92
CA SER A 324 34.30 22.79 15.50
C SER A 324 34.23 23.00 17.03
N GLY A 325 34.77 22.04 17.79
CA GLY A 325 34.69 22.03 19.25
C GLY A 325 33.74 20.97 19.83
N LEU A 326 33.18 20.09 19.01
CA LEU A 326 32.30 18.98 19.42
C LEU A 326 32.95 17.60 19.21
N PRO A 327 34.08 17.29 19.89
CA PRO A 327 34.86 16.08 19.60
C PRO A 327 34.16 14.77 19.99
N LEU A 328 33.15 14.84 20.86
CA LEU A 328 32.40 13.69 21.37
C LEU A 328 31.00 13.54 20.74
N LEU A 329 30.69 14.32 19.71
CA LEU A 329 29.37 14.27 19.07
C LEU A 329 29.17 12.94 18.34
N ASN A 330 28.13 12.20 18.72
CA ASN A 330 27.74 10.93 18.10
C ASN A 330 26.51 11.08 17.19
N PHE A 331 25.61 12.00 17.51
CA PHE A 331 24.34 12.19 16.81
C PHE A 331 24.15 13.66 16.41
N LEU A 332 23.95 13.89 15.12
CA LEU A 332 23.65 15.20 14.54
C LEU A 332 22.45 15.10 13.60
N ASP A 333 21.36 15.78 13.95
CA ASP A 333 20.18 15.89 13.09
C ASP A 333 20.00 17.32 12.57
N LEU A 334 20.03 17.46 11.25
CA LEU A 334 19.80 18.69 10.48
C LEU A 334 18.64 18.51 9.49
N SER A 335 17.82 17.47 9.66
CA SER A 335 16.72 17.17 8.74
C SER A 335 15.59 18.21 8.80
N ASN A 336 14.80 18.30 7.74
CA ASN A 336 13.68 19.24 7.65
C ASN A 336 14.16 20.70 7.87
N ASN A 337 15.17 21.08 7.09
CA ASN A 337 15.69 22.45 7.00
C ASN A 337 15.67 22.89 5.52
N GLN A 338 16.30 24.00 5.19
CA GLN A 338 16.33 24.57 3.84
C GLN A 338 17.78 24.63 3.31
N ILE A 339 18.63 23.67 3.73
CA ILE A 339 20.05 23.68 3.39
C ILE A 339 20.21 23.37 1.90
N THR A 340 20.84 24.28 1.17
CA THR A 340 21.07 24.15 -0.28
C THR A 340 22.49 23.69 -0.61
N ASP A 341 23.48 24.25 0.08
CA ASP A 341 24.89 23.96 -0.11
C ASP A 341 25.58 23.56 1.20
N LEU A 342 26.51 22.60 1.12
CA LEU A 342 27.36 22.19 2.24
C LEU A 342 28.79 22.72 2.04
N PRO A 343 29.34 23.49 3.00
CA PRO A 343 30.74 23.89 2.93
C PRO A 343 31.66 22.68 3.02
N GLY A 344 32.74 22.69 2.24
CA GLY A 344 33.76 21.65 2.30
C GLY A 344 34.30 21.46 3.72
N ARG A 345 34.35 20.20 4.18
CA ARG A 345 34.87 19.78 5.50
C ARG A 345 34.10 20.31 6.73
N VAL A 346 32.85 20.76 6.58
CA VAL A 346 32.03 21.27 7.70
C VAL A 346 31.90 20.26 8.86
N PHE A 347 31.97 18.95 8.57
CA PHE A 347 31.89 17.88 9.57
C PHE A 347 33.25 17.37 10.09
N SER A 348 34.38 17.86 9.57
CA SER A 348 35.72 17.30 9.87
C SER A 348 36.13 17.35 11.36
N GLY A 349 35.45 18.15 12.18
CA GLY A 349 35.66 18.24 13.62
C GLY A 349 34.92 17.19 14.46
N LEU A 350 34.25 16.21 13.84
CA LEU A 350 33.35 15.26 14.49
C LEU A 350 33.83 13.79 14.38
N PRO A 351 35.00 13.44 14.95
CA PRO A 351 35.64 12.13 14.70
C PRO A 351 34.85 10.92 15.25
N LEU A 352 33.95 11.14 16.20
CA LEU A 352 33.11 10.11 16.82
C LEU A 352 31.67 10.09 16.29
N LEU A 353 31.35 10.89 15.26
CA LEU A 353 29.98 10.93 14.73
C LEU A 353 29.57 9.56 14.19
N ILE A 354 28.38 9.09 14.60
CA ILE A 354 27.82 7.79 14.23
C ILE A 354 26.60 7.98 13.31
N HIS A 355 25.74 8.95 13.63
CA HIS A 355 24.50 9.22 12.90
C HIS A 355 24.49 10.66 12.40
N LEU A 356 24.31 10.82 11.08
CA LEU A 356 24.15 12.11 10.42
C LEU A 356 22.86 12.12 9.60
N ASN A 357 21.92 12.97 9.99
CA ASN A 357 20.65 13.13 9.27
C ASN A 357 20.59 14.50 8.58
N LEU A 358 20.51 14.48 7.25
CA LEU A 358 20.39 15.64 6.36
C LEU A 358 19.15 15.53 5.46
N SER A 359 18.21 14.62 5.76
CA SER A 359 17.04 14.40 4.91
C SER A 359 16.06 15.56 4.93
N ASN A 360 15.23 15.71 3.88
CA ASN A 360 14.27 16.81 3.76
C ASN A 360 14.97 18.18 3.83
N ASN A 361 15.95 18.37 2.95
CA ASN A 361 16.62 19.64 2.69
C ASN A 361 16.58 19.91 1.18
N GLU A 362 17.31 20.93 0.72
CA GLU A 362 17.37 21.33 -0.68
C GLU A 362 18.77 21.10 -1.27
N ILE A 363 19.50 20.11 -0.74
CA ILE A 363 20.91 19.90 -1.10
C ILE A 363 21.01 19.41 -2.55
N ILE A 364 21.79 20.12 -3.37
CA ILE A 364 21.96 19.80 -4.79
C ILE A 364 23.23 19.00 -5.04
N PHE A 365 24.34 19.35 -4.38
CA PHE A 365 25.63 18.68 -4.56
C PHE A 365 26.31 18.37 -3.23
N LEU A 366 27.00 17.23 -3.17
CA LEU A 366 27.91 16.90 -2.07
C LEU A 366 29.35 17.21 -2.50
N PRO A 367 30.10 18.06 -1.77
CA PRO A 367 31.51 18.29 -2.06
C PRO A 367 32.36 17.03 -1.88
N ASP A 368 33.46 16.93 -2.63
CA ASP A 368 34.42 15.85 -2.43
C ASP A 368 35.00 15.87 -1.00
N ASN A 369 35.15 14.70 -0.41
CA ASN A 369 35.69 14.51 0.93
C ASN A 369 34.90 15.26 2.04
N ILE A 370 33.62 15.58 1.82
CA ILE A 370 32.76 16.25 2.82
C ILE A 370 32.68 15.47 4.14
N PHE A 371 32.75 14.14 4.07
CA PHE A 371 32.73 13.24 5.22
C PHE A 371 34.13 12.80 5.70
N SER A 372 35.19 13.45 5.21
CA SER A 372 36.56 13.13 5.61
C SER A 372 36.77 13.29 7.12
N GLY A 373 37.33 12.26 7.75
CA GLY A 373 37.60 12.23 9.20
C GLY A 373 36.47 11.59 10.04
N LEU A 374 35.33 11.29 9.44
CA LEU A 374 34.17 10.67 10.10
C LEU A 374 34.31 9.13 10.16
N SER A 375 35.42 8.64 10.73
CA SER A 375 35.74 7.21 10.71
C SER A 375 34.75 6.31 11.46
N LYS A 376 33.94 6.86 12.37
CA LYS A 376 32.92 6.13 13.15
C LYS A 376 31.50 6.22 12.57
N LEU A 377 31.34 6.94 11.45
CA LEU A 377 30.04 7.19 10.88
C LEU A 377 29.44 5.89 10.33
N SER A 378 28.27 5.55 10.84
CA SER A 378 27.56 4.32 10.55
C SER A 378 26.33 4.58 9.69
N GLU A 379 25.67 5.72 9.88
CA GLU A 379 24.40 6.03 9.21
C GLU A 379 24.41 7.43 8.61
N ILE A 380 24.08 7.51 7.33
CA ILE A 380 23.87 8.77 6.61
C ILE A 380 22.49 8.75 5.97
N ASN A 381 21.66 9.73 6.31
CA ASN A 381 20.38 9.95 5.66
C ASN A 381 20.38 11.25 4.85
N LEU A 382 20.26 11.13 3.54
CA LEU A 382 20.21 12.20 2.54
C LEU A 382 18.90 12.15 1.73
N ALA A 383 17.89 11.41 2.20
CA ALA A 383 16.64 11.26 1.49
C ALA A 383 15.89 12.60 1.33
N ASN A 384 15.04 12.71 0.30
CA ASN A 384 14.23 13.93 0.05
C ASN A 384 15.12 15.19 -0.04
N ASN A 385 16.05 15.17 -0.98
CA ASN A 385 16.88 16.32 -1.37
C ASN A 385 16.80 16.49 -2.89
N SER A 386 17.66 17.32 -3.48
CA SER A 386 17.76 17.52 -4.93
C SER A 386 19.10 17.05 -5.48
N LEU A 387 19.63 15.95 -4.93
CA LEU A 387 21.01 15.52 -5.20
C LEU A 387 21.25 15.17 -6.67
N LEU A 388 22.34 15.72 -7.21
CA LEU A 388 22.92 15.43 -8.50
C LEU A 388 24.39 15.01 -8.32
N PHE A 389 24.81 13.89 -8.90
CA PHE A 389 26.19 13.41 -8.81
C PHE A 389 27.00 13.76 -10.06
N ARG A 390 28.26 14.16 -9.84
CA ARG A 390 29.24 14.38 -10.92
C ARG A 390 30.12 13.13 -11.10
N PRO A 391 30.58 12.81 -12.33
CA PRO A 391 31.52 11.72 -12.55
C PRO A 391 32.82 11.89 -11.76
N GLY A 392 33.38 10.79 -11.23
CA GLY A 392 34.71 10.77 -10.60
C GLY A 392 34.80 11.31 -9.16
N THR A 393 33.67 11.57 -8.49
CA THR A 393 33.67 12.08 -7.11
C THR A 393 34.20 11.10 -6.06
N THR A 394 34.78 11.63 -4.98
CA THR A 394 35.28 10.89 -3.80
C THR A 394 34.46 11.17 -2.53
N VAL A 395 33.19 11.58 -2.66
CA VAL A 395 32.31 11.98 -1.54
C VAL A 395 32.33 10.99 -0.36
N PHE A 396 32.23 9.68 -0.62
CA PHE A 396 32.14 8.65 0.42
C PHE A 396 33.50 8.00 0.80
N SER A 397 34.62 8.57 0.35
CA SER A 397 35.95 8.05 0.71
C SER A 397 36.22 8.21 2.21
N GLY A 398 36.89 7.23 2.82
CA GLY A 398 37.24 7.21 4.24
C GLY A 398 36.14 6.76 5.20
N LEU A 399 34.96 6.37 4.70
CA LEU A 399 33.82 5.91 5.49
C LEU A 399 33.83 4.39 5.73
N SER A 400 34.87 3.89 6.41
CA SER A 400 35.07 2.44 6.59
C SER A 400 34.00 1.72 7.41
N ASN A 401 33.25 2.44 8.26
CA ASN A 401 32.22 1.87 9.15
C ASN A 401 30.79 2.17 8.69
N LEU A 402 30.59 2.74 7.49
CA LEU A 402 29.26 3.08 7.01
C LEU A 402 28.44 1.82 6.77
N ASP A 403 27.36 1.67 7.52
CA ASP A 403 26.45 0.53 7.52
C ASP A 403 25.19 0.82 6.68
N SER A 404 24.68 2.04 6.78
CA SER A 404 23.44 2.46 6.13
C SER A 404 23.58 3.81 5.42
N LEU A 405 23.16 3.82 4.14
CA LEU A 405 23.13 5.00 3.29
C LEU A 405 21.77 5.12 2.61
N ASN A 406 21.04 6.19 2.95
CA ASN A 406 19.77 6.51 2.31
C ASN A 406 19.91 7.77 1.45
N MET A 407 19.71 7.61 0.13
CA MET A 407 19.67 8.67 -0.87
C MET A 407 18.36 8.64 -1.67
N SER A 408 17.30 8.05 -1.09
CA SER A 408 16.00 7.93 -1.77
C SER A 408 15.32 9.28 -1.99
N ASN A 409 14.42 9.36 -2.97
CA ASN A 409 13.66 10.59 -3.28
C ASN A 409 14.59 11.77 -3.59
N ASN A 410 15.42 11.61 -4.61
CA ASN A 410 16.32 12.64 -5.12
C ASN A 410 16.20 12.71 -6.65
N GLY A 411 17.04 13.55 -7.29
CA GLY A 411 17.11 13.69 -8.75
C GLY A 411 18.25 12.91 -9.40
N ILE A 412 18.74 11.82 -8.79
CA ILE A 412 19.99 11.18 -9.21
C ILE A 412 19.77 10.45 -10.54
N LEU A 413 20.45 10.93 -11.59
CA LEU A 413 20.41 10.36 -12.95
C LEU A 413 21.40 9.19 -13.12
N SER A 414 22.59 9.30 -12.53
CA SER A 414 23.61 8.25 -12.57
C SER A 414 24.56 8.39 -11.39
N LEU A 415 25.17 7.28 -11.01
CA LEU A 415 26.24 7.23 -10.00
C LEU A 415 27.56 6.83 -10.68
N PRO A 416 28.70 7.42 -10.31
CA PRO A 416 29.99 6.97 -10.81
C PRO A 416 30.19 5.48 -10.49
N ARG A 417 30.71 4.72 -11.47
CA ARG A 417 30.88 3.27 -11.35
C ARG A 417 31.59 2.82 -10.07
N ASN A 418 32.58 3.60 -9.64
CA ASN A 418 33.45 3.30 -8.51
C ASN A 418 33.13 4.16 -7.27
N VAL A 419 31.93 4.75 -7.18
CA VAL A 419 31.54 5.63 -6.06
C VAL A 419 31.63 4.93 -4.70
N PHE A 420 31.54 3.60 -4.68
CA PHE A 420 31.70 2.73 -3.50
C PHE A 420 32.99 1.88 -3.50
N SER A 421 33.94 2.14 -4.41
CA SER A 421 35.06 1.22 -4.71
C SER A 421 36.37 1.50 -3.98
N TYR A 422 36.52 2.65 -3.31
CA TYR A 422 37.84 3.10 -2.84
C TYR A 422 38.23 2.61 -1.45
N ASP A 423 37.28 2.18 -0.62
CA ASP A 423 37.51 1.68 0.74
C ASP A 423 36.55 0.53 1.03
N THR A 424 36.89 -0.37 1.96
CA THR A 424 36.06 -1.47 2.46
C THR A 424 34.80 -0.95 3.18
N LEU A 425 33.92 -0.27 2.45
CA LEU A 425 32.61 0.15 2.91
C LEU A 425 31.89 -1.11 3.36
N ALA A 426 31.67 -1.24 4.66
CA ALA A 426 30.87 -2.30 5.27
C ALA A 426 29.37 -2.03 5.07
N LEU A 427 28.99 -1.44 3.93
CA LEU A 427 27.65 -0.97 3.67
C LEU A 427 26.73 -2.18 3.51
N ARG A 428 25.70 -2.25 4.37
CA ARG A 428 24.71 -3.30 4.40
C ARG A 428 23.37 -2.83 3.85
N TYR A 429 23.02 -1.56 4.07
CA TYR A 429 21.76 -0.97 3.63
C TYR A 429 22.00 0.16 2.64
N LEU A 430 21.56 -0.04 1.39
CA LEU A 430 21.63 0.96 0.34
C LEU A 430 20.23 1.26 -0.21
N LEU A 431 19.72 2.45 0.12
CA LEU A 431 18.38 2.90 -0.27
C LEU A 431 18.52 4.03 -1.29
N ILE A 432 18.28 3.75 -2.56
CA ILE A 432 18.35 4.72 -3.68
C ILE A 432 17.04 4.73 -4.49
N GLY A 433 15.93 4.32 -3.87
CA GLY A 433 14.61 4.34 -4.50
C GLY A 433 14.10 5.76 -4.79
N ASN A 434 13.13 5.89 -5.69
CA ASN A 434 12.54 7.16 -6.14
C ASN A 434 13.61 8.14 -6.65
N ASN A 435 14.39 7.71 -7.64
CA ASN A 435 15.39 8.53 -8.32
C ASN A 435 15.19 8.40 -9.84
N LEU A 436 16.16 8.85 -10.65
CA LEU A 436 16.14 8.77 -12.11
C LEU A 436 17.29 7.92 -12.65
N LEU A 437 17.73 6.90 -11.90
CA LEU A 437 18.83 6.04 -12.30
C LEU A 437 18.47 5.21 -13.54
N SER A 438 19.32 5.26 -14.56
CA SER A 438 19.25 4.35 -15.72
C SER A 438 20.04 3.06 -15.50
N ASP A 439 21.11 3.12 -14.71
CA ASP A 439 22.08 2.04 -14.50
C ASP A 439 22.57 2.01 -13.05
N LEU A 440 23.07 0.86 -12.60
CA LEU A 440 23.64 0.67 -11.26
C LEU A 440 25.18 0.83 -11.25
N PRO A 441 25.75 1.41 -10.17
CA PRO A 441 27.20 1.40 -9.94
C PRO A 441 27.67 0.00 -9.49
N LEU A 442 28.99 -0.19 -9.34
CA LEU A 442 29.50 -1.40 -8.70
C LEU A 442 29.06 -1.43 -7.24
N LEU A 443 28.28 -2.47 -6.90
CA LEU A 443 27.68 -2.62 -5.58
C LEU A 443 28.70 -3.17 -4.56
N PRO A 444 28.66 -2.73 -3.29
CA PRO A 444 29.47 -3.32 -2.21
C PRO A 444 29.14 -4.79 -1.97
N PHE A 445 30.15 -5.62 -1.70
CA PHE A 445 29.98 -7.06 -1.44
C PHE A 445 29.27 -7.39 -0.11
N SER A 446 29.30 -6.45 0.85
CA SER A 446 28.66 -6.59 2.17
C SER A 446 27.15 -6.30 2.17
N LEU A 447 26.58 -5.95 1.01
CA LEU A 447 25.22 -5.45 0.93
C LEU A 447 24.19 -6.53 1.31
N GLU A 448 23.26 -6.19 2.19
CA GLU A 448 22.16 -7.05 2.64
C GLU A 448 20.79 -6.55 2.12
N VAL A 449 20.64 -5.23 1.99
CA VAL A 449 19.40 -4.61 1.51
C VAL A 449 19.71 -3.62 0.40
N LEU A 450 19.06 -3.82 -0.75
CA LEU A 450 19.09 -2.91 -1.89
C LEU A 450 17.67 -2.47 -2.24
N ASP A 451 17.37 -1.18 -2.03
CA ASP A 451 16.13 -0.57 -2.51
C ASP A 451 16.43 0.37 -3.67
N ILE A 452 16.06 -0.06 -4.89
CA ILE A 452 16.18 0.71 -6.13
C ILE A 452 14.82 1.02 -6.73
N LYS A 453 13.74 0.96 -5.94
CA LYS A 453 12.38 1.15 -6.45
C LYS A 453 12.20 2.47 -7.20
N ASN A 454 11.25 2.55 -8.12
CA ASN A 454 10.85 3.76 -8.84
C ASN A 454 12.07 4.53 -9.38
N ASN A 455 12.91 3.83 -10.15
CA ASN A 455 13.95 4.41 -10.98
C ASN A 455 13.59 4.16 -12.46
N ILE A 456 14.48 4.51 -13.38
CA ILE A 456 14.26 4.31 -14.83
C ILE A 456 15.16 3.21 -15.39
N ILE A 457 15.53 2.24 -14.55
CA ILE A 457 16.41 1.14 -14.94
C ILE A 457 15.63 0.20 -15.86
N THR A 458 16.21 -0.07 -17.04
CA THR A 458 15.59 -0.95 -18.05
C THR A 458 16.31 -2.27 -18.21
N ASN A 459 17.63 -2.29 -18.03
CA ASN A 459 18.44 -3.47 -18.22
C ASN A 459 19.52 -3.55 -17.15
N LEU A 460 19.72 -4.73 -16.60
CA LEU A 460 20.85 -5.03 -15.72
C LEU A 460 21.81 -5.94 -16.49
N PRO A 461 23.08 -5.54 -16.70
CA PRO A 461 24.05 -6.36 -17.43
C PRO A 461 24.37 -7.66 -16.68
N SER A 462 24.82 -8.67 -17.43
CA SER A 462 25.24 -9.96 -16.86
C SER A 462 26.29 -9.77 -15.78
N GLY A 463 26.06 -10.39 -14.64
CA GLY A 463 26.95 -10.35 -13.49
C GLY A 463 26.87 -9.09 -12.63
N THR A 464 25.80 -8.29 -12.76
CA THR A 464 25.53 -7.14 -11.87
C THR A 464 25.56 -7.54 -10.39
N PHE A 465 25.07 -8.73 -10.05
CA PHE A 465 24.96 -9.23 -8.67
C PHE A 465 25.92 -10.39 -8.32
N THR A 466 26.88 -10.74 -9.20
CA THR A 466 27.75 -11.91 -8.98
C THR A 466 28.50 -11.88 -7.65
N ASN A 467 28.84 -10.69 -7.15
CA ASN A 467 29.56 -10.50 -5.89
C ASN A 467 28.66 -10.11 -4.71
N ASN A 468 27.34 -10.13 -4.87
CA ASN A 468 26.36 -9.68 -3.88
C ASN A 468 25.59 -10.84 -3.24
N GLY A 469 26.25 -11.99 -3.04
CA GLY A 469 25.62 -13.17 -2.43
C GLY A 469 25.10 -12.97 -1.01
N ASN A 470 25.51 -11.91 -0.31
CA ASN A 470 24.97 -11.55 1.02
C ASN A 470 23.61 -10.82 0.96
N LEU A 471 23.12 -10.46 -0.23
CA LEU A 471 21.90 -9.69 -0.38
C LEU A 471 20.69 -10.53 0.08
N LEU A 472 19.95 -10.01 1.04
CA LEU A 472 18.76 -10.63 1.64
C LEU A 472 17.47 -10.04 1.10
N ILE A 473 17.45 -8.73 0.83
CA ILE A 473 16.26 -8.01 0.37
C ILE A 473 16.61 -7.18 -0.87
N LEU A 474 15.84 -7.39 -1.94
CA LEU A 474 15.95 -6.64 -3.19
C LEU A 474 14.60 -6.06 -3.56
N ASN A 475 14.52 -4.73 -3.69
CA ASN A 475 13.33 -4.03 -4.15
C ASN A 475 13.57 -3.37 -5.51
N ILE A 476 12.90 -3.89 -6.54
CA ILE A 476 12.99 -3.44 -7.94
C ILE A 476 11.68 -2.87 -8.48
N ILE A 477 10.66 -2.69 -7.63
CA ILE A 477 9.37 -2.08 -7.98
C ILE A 477 9.57 -0.78 -8.76
N GLY A 478 8.74 -0.48 -9.74
CA GLY A 478 8.72 0.74 -10.52
C GLY A 478 9.91 0.90 -11.46
N ASN A 479 10.64 -0.18 -11.76
CA ASN A 479 11.67 -0.20 -12.79
C ASN A 479 11.16 -1.02 -13.98
N ASN A 480 11.27 -0.48 -15.19
CA ASN A 480 10.83 -1.17 -16.41
C ASN A 480 11.89 -2.18 -16.89
N LEU A 481 12.27 -3.12 -16.01
CA LEU A 481 13.34 -4.09 -16.23
C LEU A 481 12.94 -5.18 -17.22
N ASP A 482 13.80 -5.41 -18.21
CA ASP A 482 13.72 -6.58 -19.09
C ASP A 482 14.16 -7.84 -18.33
N VAL A 483 13.33 -8.88 -18.38
CA VAL A 483 13.57 -10.13 -17.65
C VAL A 483 14.46 -11.05 -18.50
N ASN A 484 15.61 -11.45 -17.97
CA ASN A 484 16.58 -12.33 -18.64
C ASN A 484 17.19 -13.36 -17.68
N ASP A 485 17.73 -14.47 -18.21
CA ASP A 485 18.17 -15.63 -17.41
C ASP A 485 19.24 -15.31 -16.34
N TYR A 486 19.97 -14.21 -16.53
CA TYR A 486 21.06 -13.77 -15.66
C TYR A 486 20.66 -12.61 -14.73
N LEU A 487 19.40 -12.18 -14.73
CA LEU A 487 18.93 -10.99 -14.00
C LEU A 487 19.26 -11.07 -12.50
N PHE A 488 19.14 -12.25 -11.92
CA PHE A 488 19.37 -12.51 -10.50
C PHE A 488 20.57 -13.45 -10.24
N GLU A 489 21.47 -13.59 -11.22
CA GLU A 489 22.66 -14.41 -11.08
C GLU A 489 23.58 -13.87 -9.97
N GLY A 490 23.96 -14.73 -9.03
CA GLY A 490 24.77 -14.37 -7.85
C GLY A 490 23.98 -14.05 -6.57
N LEU A 491 22.64 -14.02 -6.65
CA LEU A 491 21.76 -13.76 -5.49
C LEU A 491 21.35 -15.04 -4.77
N ASP A 492 22.32 -15.78 -4.23
CA ASP A 492 22.10 -17.12 -3.66
C ASP A 492 21.42 -17.13 -2.28
N ASN A 493 21.49 -16.03 -1.52
CA ASN A 493 20.88 -15.93 -0.18
C ASN A 493 19.69 -14.96 -0.12
N LEU A 494 19.14 -14.56 -1.28
CA LEU A 494 18.04 -13.62 -1.31
C LEU A 494 16.81 -14.22 -0.62
N ILE A 495 16.31 -13.53 0.41
CA ILE A 495 15.14 -13.96 1.18
C ILE A 495 13.89 -13.34 0.58
N ARG A 496 13.89 -12.03 0.32
CA ARG A 496 12.72 -11.27 -0.11
C ARG A 496 13.00 -10.47 -1.39
N LEU A 497 12.09 -10.59 -2.35
CA LEU A 497 12.13 -9.90 -3.64
C LEU A 497 10.83 -9.09 -3.80
N LEU A 498 10.94 -7.80 -4.11
CA LEU A 498 9.79 -6.94 -4.38
C LEU A 498 9.81 -6.48 -5.85
N THR A 499 8.73 -6.72 -6.60
CA THR A 499 8.65 -6.51 -8.06
C THR A 499 7.35 -5.84 -8.50
N ASP A 500 7.27 -5.40 -9.76
CA ASP A 500 6.02 -4.83 -10.30
C ASP A 500 5.00 -5.89 -10.70
N THR A 501 5.47 -6.97 -11.30
CA THR A 501 4.61 -8.00 -11.87
C THR A 501 4.77 -9.33 -11.13
N PRO A 502 3.69 -10.11 -10.99
CA PRO A 502 3.77 -11.48 -10.49
C PRO A 502 4.66 -12.37 -11.37
N PHE A 503 4.76 -12.10 -12.68
CA PHE A 503 5.62 -12.88 -13.58
C PHE A 503 7.11 -12.72 -13.30
N MET A 504 7.56 -11.58 -12.75
CA MET A 504 8.95 -11.47 -12.29
C MET A 504 9.25 -12.43 -11.13
N CYS A 505 8.24 -12.83 -10.34
CA CYS A 505 8.40 -13.86 -9.32
C CYS A 505 8.62 -15.26 -9.89
N CYS A 506 8.26 -15.52 -11.15
CA CYS A 506 8.61 -16.77 -11.82
C CYS A 506 10.11 -16.88 -12.10
N ALA A 507 10.79 -15.75 -12.29
CA ALA A 507 12.22 -15.65 -12.57
C ALA A 507 13.08 -15.56 -11.30
N LYS A 508 12.48 -15.66 -10.11
CA LYS A 508 13.19 -15.45 -8.84
C LYS A 508 14.32 -16.46 -8.59
N PRO A 509 15.34 -16.09 -7.80
CA PRO A 509 16.32 -17.04 -7.27
C PRO A 509 15.67 -18.16 -6.48
N LYS A 510 16.28 -19.35 -6.50
CA LYS A 510 15.82 -20.53 -5.74
C LYS A 510 15.73 -20.29 -4.22
N SER A 511 16.47 -19.32 -3.70
CA SER A 511 16.47 -18.94 -2.29
C SER A 511 15.18 -18.23 -1.85
N VAL A 512 14.44 -17.61 -2.79
CA VAL A 512 13.22 -16.85 -2.50
C VAL A 512 12.01 -17.78 -2.58
N THR A 513 11.32 -17.98 -1.45
CA THR A 513 10.06 -18.72 -1.40
C THR A 513 8.92 -17.92 -2.05
N ASP A 514 7.82 -18.57 -2.42
CA ASP A 514 6.66 -17.89 -3.05
C ASP A 514 6.08 -16.78 -2.16
N ASP A 515 5.97 -17.01 -0.84
CA ASP A 515 5.52 -16.02 0.15
C ASP A 515 6.39 -14.75 0.22
N ASN A 516 7.65 -14.86 -0.20
CA ASN A 516 8.63 -13.81 -0.06
C ASN A 516 8.91 -13.06 -1.37
N CYS A 517 8.21 -13.40 -2.46
CA CYS A 517 8.18 -12.57 -3.66
C CYS A 517 6.88 -11.76 -3.68
N LEU A 518 6.98 -10.44 -3.55
CA LEU A 518 5.84 -9.54 -3.39
C LEU A 518 5.72 -8.62 -4.60
N SER A 519 4.54 -8.57 -5.24
CA SER A 519 4.27 -7.66 -6.36
C SER A 519 3.32 -6.52 -5.96
N THR A 520 3.43 -5.36 -6.63
CA THR A 520 2.58 -4.18 -6.38
C THR A 520 1.21 -4.20 -7.08
N SER A 521 0.98 -5.13 -8.01
CA SER A 521 -0.36 -5.38 -8.56
C SER A 521 -1.34 -5.66 -7.41
N ALA A 522 -2.49 -4.99 -7.43
CA ALA A 522 -3.49 -4.92 -6.35
C ALA A 522 -4.16 -6.26 -5.95
N GLU A 523 -3.53 -7.39 -6.26
CA GLU A 523 -3.99 -8.76 -5.99
C GLU A 523 -2.99 -9.53 -5.09
N ALA A 524 -1.88 -8.92 -4.65
CA ALA A 524 -0.99 -9.53 -3.67
C ALA A 524 -1.41 -9.20 -2.22
N LEU A 525 -2.43 -9.89 -1.68
CA LEU A 525 -2.41 -10.44 -0.30
C LEU A 525 -3.71 -11.21 0.08
N GLN A 526 -3.75 -12.51 -0.20
CA GLN A 526 -4.49 -13.45 0.65
C GLN A 526 -3.71 -14.78 0.78
N CYS A 527 -2.58 -14.75 1.47
CA CYS A 527 -1.90 -15.96 1.90
C CYS A 527 -2.69 -16.60 3.05
N ARG A 528 -3.29 -17.78 2.86
CA ARG A 528 -3.85 -18.57 3.96
C ARG A 528 -2.71 -19.33 4.65
N PRO A 529 -2.40 -19.07 5.94
CA PRO A 529 -1.37 -19.82 6.63
C PRO A 529 -1.85 -21.27 6.85
N GLY A 530 -1.09 -22.25 6.33
CA GLY A 530 -1.32 -23.68 6.61
C GLY A 530 -1.26 -24.64 5.41
N LEU A 531 -1.17 -24.14 4.18
CA LEU A 531 -1.09 -24.96 2.96
C LEU A 531 0.03 -24.38 2.08
N GLY A 532 1.25 -24.91 2.18
CA GLY A 532 2.48 -24.32 1.62
C GLY A 532 2.58 -24.26 0.09
N THR A 533 1.68 -23.52 -0.55
CA THR A 533 1.74 -23.14 -1.97
C THR A 533 1.19 -21.73 -2.10
N CYS A 534 2.07 -20.74 -2.22
CA CYS A 534 1.67 -19.43 -2.72
C CYS A 534 1.73 -19.47 -4.24
N ARG A 535 0.58 -19.69 -4.86
CA ARG A 535 0.41 -19.29 -6.25
C ARG A 535 0.37 -17.78 -6.26
N SER A 536 1.25 -17.14 -7.03
CA SER A 536 0.88 -15.88 -7.68
C SER A 536 -0.53 -16.10 -8.20
N GLU A 537 -1.51 -15.26 -7.88
CA GLU A 537 -2.73 -15.27 -8.67
C GLU A 537 -2.28 -14.97 -10.09
N ASP A 538 -2.16 -16.05 -10.84
CA ASP A 538 -1.83 -16.10 -12.24
C ASP A 538 -2.68 -15.01 -12.91
N ASP A 539 -2.16 -14.32 -13.94
CA ASP A 539 -3.07 -13.91 -15.01
C ASP A 539 -3.97 -15.12 -15.23
N ALA A 540 -5.27 -14.99 -15.03
CA ALA A 540 -6.22 -16.07 -14.74
C ALA A 540 -6.21 -17.31 -15.67
N ILE A 541 -5.41 -17.26 -16.72
CA ILE A 541 -5.25 -18.16 -17.84
C ILE A 541 -3.80 -18.68 -17.97
N SER A 542 -2.79 -17.88 -17.64
CA SER A 542 -1.37 -18.14 -17.87
C SER A 542 -0.70 -18.83 -16.67
N SER A 543 0.50 -19.34 -16.87
CA SER A 543 1.37 -19.89 -15.83
C SER A 543 2.79 -19.39 -16.10
N CYS A 544 3.72 -19.57 -15.16
CA CYS A 544 5.12 -19.21 -15.39
C CYS A 544 5.71 -19.83 -16.68
N ASN A 545 5.27 -21.05 -17.01
CA ASN A 545 5.81 -21.80 -18.14
C ASN A 545 5.01 -21.57 -19.42
N ALA A 546 3.74 -21.19 -19.38
CA ALA A 546 2.90 -21.18 -20.57
C ALA A 546 1.75 -20.17 -20.52
N LEU A 547 1.34 -19.72 -21.70
CA LEU A 547 0.27 -18.74 -21.91
C LEU A 547 -1.10 -19.29 -21.50
N ILE A 548 -1.37 -20.58 -21.73
CA ILE A 548 -2.53 -21.30 -21.20
C ILE A 548 -2.05 -22.35 -20.21
N GLY A 549 -2.21 -22.12 -18.91
CA GLY A 549 -1.74 -23.01 -17.85
C GLY A 549 -2.43 -24.38 -17.82
N SER A 550 -3.69 -24.48 -18.31
CA SER A 550 -4.46 -25.72 -18.29
C SER A 550 -4.33 -26.52 -19.59
N ASN A 551 -3.82 -27.74 -19.48
CA ASN A 551 -3.77 -28.69 -20.60
C ASN A 551 -5.16 -28.96 -21.20
N ILE A 552 -6.22 -28.97 -20.37
CA ILE A 552 -7.59 -29.20 -20.84
C ILE A 552 -8.04 -28.02 -21.72
N LEU A 553 -7.77 -26.79 -21.28
CA LEU A 553 -8.10 -25.59 -22.05
C LEU A 553 -7.32 -25.53 -23.37
N ARG A 554 -6.06 -25.96 -23.40
CA ARG A 554 -5.28 -26.06 -24.66
C ARG A 554 -5.92 -26.99 -25.68
N VAL A 555 -6.44 -28.13 -25.22
CA VAL A 555 -7.15 -29.07 -26.10
C VAL A 555 -8.42 -28.42 -26.66
N PHE A 556 -9.22 -27.76 -25.82
CA PHE A 556 -10.42 -27.06 -26.27
C PHE A 556 -10.11 -25.89 -27.21
N LEU A 557 -9.05 -25.13 -26.95
CA LEU A 557 -8.58 -24.03 -27.78
C LEU A 557 -8.34 -24.50 -29.22
N TRP A 558 -7.55 -25.57 -29.39
CA TRP A 558 -7.29 -26.15 -30.72
C TRP A 558 -8.54 -26.79 -31.33
N LEU A 559 -9.33 -27.51 -30.55
CA LEU A 559 -10.54 -28.17 -31.04
C LEU A 559 -11.55 -27.16 -31.59
N ILE A 560 -11.90 -26.14 -30.81
CA ILE A 560 -12.87 -25.11 -31.19
C ILE A 560 -12.31 -24.25 -32.32
N GLY A 561 -11.05 -23.84 -32.25
CA GLY A 561 -10.39 -23.05 -33.29
C GLY A 561 -10.40 -23.74 -34.65
N MET A 562 -10.02 -25.02 -34.70
CA MET A 562 -10.02 -25.79 -35.96
C MET A 562 -11.43 -26.08 -36.46
N CYS A 563 -12.40 -26.34 -35.57
CA CYS A 563 -13.80 -26.53 -35.96
C CYS A 563 -14.42 -25.26 -36.54
N ALA A 564 -14.19 -24.11 -35.92
CA ALA A 564 -14.65 -22.81 -36.41
C ALA A 564 -13.98 -22.47 -37.75
N LEU A 565 -12.67 -22.66 -37.88
CA LEU A 565 -11.93 -22.38 -39.11
C LEU A 565 -12.42 -23.26 -40.28
N ILE A 566 -12.36 -24.58 -40.12
CA ILE A 566 -12.71 -25.53 -41.19
C ILE A 566 -14.20 -25.49 -41.50
N GLY A 567 -15.05 -25.44 -40.47
CA GLY A 567 -16.50 -25.42 -40.61
C GLY A 567 -16.99 -24.20 -41.39
N ASN A 568 -16.51 -23.00 -41.05
CA ASN A 568 -16.92 -21.78 -41.73
C ASN A 568 -16.32 -21.65 -43.14
N VAL A 569 -15.09 -22.12 -43.38
CA VAL A 569 -14.55 -22.23 -44.76
C VAL A 569 -15.43 -23.14 -45.62
N ALA A 570 -15.81 -24.32 -45.10
CA ALA A 570 -16.66 -25.26 -45.81
C ALA A 570 -18.05 -24.68 -46.13
N VAL A 571 -18.63 -23.91 -45.21
CA VAL A 571 -19.88 -23.18 -45.41
C VAL A 571 -19.77 -22.19 -46.57
N ILE A 572 -18.75 -21.34 -46.54
CA ILE A 572 -18.55 -20.28 -47.54
C ILE A 572 -18.36 -20.93 -48.91
N PHE A 573 -17.49 -21.95 -49.00
CA PHE A 573 -17.27 -22.71 -50.21
C PHE A 573 -18.55 -23.37 -50.74
N TYR A 574 -19.31 -24.05 -49.88
CA TYR A 574 -20.55 -24.72 -50.28
C TYR A 574 -21.55 -23.74 -50.91
N ARG A 575 -21.73 -22.57 -50.30
CA ARG A 575 -22.68 -21.55 -50.76
C ARG A 575 -22.27 -20.92 -52.09
N LEU A 576 -20.98 -20.61 -52.26
CA LEU A 576 -20.45 -20.00 -53.48
C LEU A 576 -20.40 -20.97 -54.66
N SER A 577 -20.13 -22.26 -54.40
CA SER A 577 -19.92 -23.27 -55.44
C SER A 577 -21.19 -24.04 -55.80
N PHE A 578 -22.00 -24.45 -54.81
CA PHE A 578 -23.11 -25.39 -55.03
C PHE A 578 -24.51 -24.78 -54.87
N ASP A 579 -24.68 -23.68 -54.14
CA ASP A 579 -25.99 -23.05 -53.89
C ASP A 579 -26.18 -21.71 -54.63
N ARG A 580 -25.55 -21.57 -55.82
CA ARG A 580 -25.53 -20.34 -56.63
C ARG A 580 -26.92 -19.77 -56.92
N ASN A 581 -27.94 -20.60 -57.12
CA ASN A 581 -29.31 -20.15 -57.41
C ASN A 581 -30.02 -19.48 -56.21
N ASN A 582 -29.53 -19.68 -54.98
CA ASN A 582 -30.08 -19.07 -53.76
C ASN A 582 -29.24 -17.87 -53.27
N ILE A 583 -28.08 -17.60 -53.87
CA ILE A 583 -27.17 -16.53 -53.44
C ILE A 583 -27.75 -15.13 -53.66
N THR A 584 -28.72 -15.00 -54.58
CA THR A 584 -29.45 -13.77 -54.88
C THR A 584 -30.51 -13.42 -53.83
N LYS A 585 -30.64 -14.20 -52.75
CA LYS A 585 -31.58 -13.97 -51.64
C LYS A 585 -30.87 -13.35 -50.45
N SER A 586 -31.50 -12.35 -49.82
CA SER A 586 -30.98 -11.63 -48.64
C SER A 586 -30.44 -12.55 -47.54
N TYR A 587 -31.19 -13.57 -47.17
CA TYR A 587 -30.81 -14.54 -46.15
C TYR A 587 -29.53 -15.33 -46.47
N SER A 588 -29.24 -15.61 -47.75
CA SER A 588 -28.00 -16.30 -48.11
C SER A 588 -26.77 -15.39 -47.94
N ILE A 589 -26.94 -14.07 -48.12
CA ILE A 589 -25.89 -13.07 -47.93
C ILE A 589 -25.59 -12.90 -46.44
N PHE A 590 -26.62 -12.86 -45.58
CA PHE A 590 -26.41 -12.77 -44.15
C PHE A 590 -25.67 -14.00 -43.57
N ILE A 591 -26.00 -15.21 -44.03
CA ILE A 591 -25.24 -16.41 -43.61
C ILE A 591 -23.79 -16.38 -44.11
N LEU A 592 -23.54 -15.90 -45.33
CA LEU A 592 -22.17 -15.76 -45.84
C LEU A 592 -21.35 -14.79 -44.98
N ASN A 593 -21.93 -13.65 -44.61
CA ASN A 593 -21.28 -12.70 -43.72
C ASN A 593 -21.10 -13.26 -42.29
N LEU A 594 -22.07 -14.05 -41.78
CA LEU A 594 -21.95 -14.71 -40.49
C LEU A 594 -20.81 -15.73 -40.50
N GLY A 595 -20.70 -16.54 -41.56
CA GLY A 595 -19.58 -17.46 -41.73
C GLY A 595 -18.23 -16.74 -41.88
N LEU A 596 -18.19 -15.57 -42.53
CA LEU A 596 -16.97 -14.75 -42.61
C LEU A 596 -16.59 -14.18 -41.24
N SER A 597 -17.58 -13.74 -40.45
CA SER A 597 -17.37 -13.26 -39.09
C SER A 597 -16.81 -14.35 -38.19
N ASP A 598 -17.46 -15.52 -38.15
CA ASP A 598 -17.06 -16.67 -37.33
C ASP A 598 -15.70 -17.26 -37.75
N LEU A 599 -15.33 -17.11 -39.03
CA LEU A 599 -13.99 -17.44 -39.51
C LEU A 599 -12.90 -16.60 -38.84
N LEU A 600 -13.16 -15.31 -38.58
CA LEU A 600 -12.19 -14.43 -37.89
C LEU A 600 -11.96 -14.89 -36.44
N MET A 601 -13.01 -15.35 -35.73
CA MET A 601 -12.86 -15.96 -34.41
C MET A 601 -12.00 -17.24 -34.47
N GLY A 602 -12.19 -18.08 -35.50
CA GLY A 602 -11.35 -19.25 -35.72
C GLY A 602 -9.86 -18.90 -35.93
N ILE A 603 -9.58 -17.87 -36.73
CA ILE A 603 -8.21 -17.36 -36.95
C ILE A 603 -7.61 -16.85 -35.63
N TYR A 604 -8.38 -16.09 -34.86
CA TYR A 604 -7.98 -15.62 -33.53
C TYR A 604 -7.54 -16.78 -32.61
N LEU A 605 -8.36 -17.82 -32.47
CA LEU A 605 -8.03 -18.97 -31.60
C LEU A 605 -6.77 -19.71 -32.06
N VAL A 606 -6.55 -19.81 -33.37
CA VAL A 606 -5.33 -20.41 -33.93
C VAL A 606 -4.10 -19.54 -33.65
N ILE A 607 -4.22 -18.21 -33.68
CA ILE A 607 -3.14 -17.30 -33.27
C ILE A 607 -2.77 -17.52 -31.80
N ILE A 608 -3.77 -17.57 -30.90
CA ILE A 608 -3.54 -17.81 -29.47
C ILE A 608 -2.94 -19.21 -29.22
N GLY A 609 -3.46 -20.25 -29.88
CA GLY A 609 -2.92 -21.60 -29.78
C GLY A 609 -1.48 -21.72 -30.31
N GLY A 610 -1.16 -21.00 -31.38
CA GLY A 610 0.20 -20.90 -31.91
C GLY A 610 1.15 -20.16 -30.98
N ALA A 611 0.69 -19.08 -30.34
CA ALA A 611 1.47 -18.33 -29.37
C ALA A 611 1.75 -19.15 -28.10
N ASP A 612 0.75 -19.86 -27.56
CA ASP A 612 0.92 -20.78 -26.44
C ASP A 612 1.96 -21.87 -26.75
N ALA A 613 1.90 -22.46 -27.97
CA ALA A 613 2.88 -23.45 -28.40
C ALA A 613 4.29 -22.87 -28.58
N TYR A 614 4.41 -21.61 -29.02
CA TYR A 614 5.70 -20.94 -29.25
C TYR A 614 6.40 -20.54 -27.95
N TYR A 615 5.64 -20.05 -26.95
CA TYR A 615 6.17 -19.60 -25.67
C TYR A 615 6.15 -20.68 -24.58
N ASN A 616 5.92 -21.94 -24.93
CA ASN A 616 5.89 -23.03 -23.97
C ASN A 616 7.26 -23.18 -23.26
N ASP A 617 7.20 -23.31 -21.94
CA ASP A 617 8.32 -23.32 -20.97
C ASP A 617 9.11 -22.02 -20.83
N VAL A 618 8.77 -20.96 -21.58
CA VAL A 618 9.48 -19.67 -21.57
C VAL A 618 8.55 -18.46 -21.46
N TYR A 619 7.28 -18.66 -21.12
CA TYR A 619 6.27 -17.60 -21.14
C TYR A 619 6.58 -16.46 -20.17
N ALA A 620 6.96 -16.74 -18.92
CA ALA A 620 7.24 -15.69 -17.93
C ALA A 620 8.30 -14.67 -18.40
N TRP A 621 9.33 -15.15 -19.12
CA TRP A 621 10.40 -14.32 -19.69
C TRP A 621 9.95 -13.49 -20.89
N ASN A 622 8.83 -13.87 -21.52
CA ASN A 622 8.34 -13.29 -22.76
C ASN A 622 6.93 -12.69 -22.63
N ASP A 623 6.32 -12.64 -21.45
CA ASP A 623 4.95 -12.14 -21.24
C ASP A 623 4.77 -10.73 -21.83
N GLN A 624 5.62 -9.79 -21.42
CA GLN A 624 5.58 -8.42 -21.94
C GLN A 624 5.82 -8.37 -23.45
N LYS A 625 6.76 -9.17 -23.95
CA LYS A 625 7.10 -9.23 -25.38
C LYS A 625 5.92 -9.74 -26.21
N TRP A 626 5.18 -10.72 -25.71
CA TRP A 626 3.97 -11.25 -26.35
C TRP A 626 2.82 -10.25 -26.29
N ARG A 627 2.47 -9.75 -25.10
CA ARG A 627 1.31 -8.88 -24.88
C ARG A 627 1.44 -7.54 -25.61
N LYS A 628 2.65 -6.99 -25.73
CA LYS A 628 2.93 -5.76 -26.49
C LYS A 628 3.18 -5.99 -27.98
N SER A 629 3.09 -7.24 -28.47
CA SER A 629 3.33 -7.55 -29.87
C SER A 629 2.18 -7.14 -30.78
N VAL A 630 2.51 -6.78 -32.02
CA VAL A 630 1.52 -6.50 -33.08
C VAL A 630 0.60 -7.71 -33.33
N LEU A 631 1.11 -8.94 -33.16
CA LEU A 631 0.32 -10.16 -33.30
C LEU A 631 -0.78 -10.26 -32.24
N CYS A 632 -0.46 -9.98 -30.97
CA CYS A 632 -1.42 -9.96 -29.88
C CYS A 632 -2.51 -8.90 -30.11
N THR A 633 -2.10 -7.66 -30.43
CA THR A 633 -3.06 -6.59 -30.76
C THR A 633 -3.95 -6.96 -31.95
N THR A 634 -3.39 -7.55 -33.00
CA THR A 634 -4.16 -7.99 -34.18
C THR A 634 -5.15 -9.10 -33.81
N ALA A 635 -4.76 -10.05 -32.97
CA ALA A 635 -5.63 -11.11 -32.47
C ALA A 635 -6.84 -10.52 -31.72
N GLY A 636 -6.61 -9.53 -30.86
CA GLY A 636 -7.67 -8.81 -30.14
C GLY A 636 -8.64 -8.04 -31.06
N ILE A 637 -8.12 -7.39 -32.11
CA ILE A 637 -8.95 -6.73 -33.12
C ILE A 637 -9.83 -7.75 -33.85
N LEU A 638 -9.26 -8.89 -34.27
CA LEU A 638 -9.98 -9.93 -35.01
C LEU A 638 -11.12 -10.54 -34.19
N SER A 639 -10.88 -10.84 -32.92
CA SER A 639 -11.90 -11.39 -32.03
C SER A 639 -13.02 -10.38 -31.77
N ASN A 640 -12.70 -9.11 -31.53
CA ASN A 640 -13.70 -8.05 -31.31
C ASN A 640 -14.56 -7.79 -32.56
N ILE A 641 -13.94 -7.70 -33.73
CA ILE A 641 -14.69 -7.57 -35.00
C ILE A 641 -15.62 -8.75 -35.18
N SER A 642 -15.14 -9.98 -34.93
CA SER A 642 -15.93 -11.20 -35.08
C SER A 642 -17.13 -11.23 -34.12
N SER A 643 -16.92 -10.92 -32.83
CA SER A 643 -18.00 -10.91 -31.84
C SER A 643 -19.10 -9.93 -32.20
N GLU A 644 -18.74 -8.67 -32.50
CA GLU A 644 -19.74 -7.63 -32.76
C GLU A 644 -20.46 -7.86 -34.10
N MET A 645 -19.73 -8.27 -35.13
CA MET A 645 -20.34 -8.61 -36.43
C MET A 645 -21.34 -9.75 -36.33
N SER A 646 -21.01 -10.82 -35.61
CA SER A 646 -21.92 -11.96 -35.45
C SER A 646 -23.21 -11.55 -34.72
N THR A 647 -23.12 -10.77 -33.63
CA THR A 647 -24.31 -10.27 -32.91
C THR A 647 -25.19 -9.36 -33.80
N PHE A 648 -24.59 -8.40 -34.53
CA PHE A 648 -25.35 -7.51 -35.41
C PHE A 648 -26.05 -8.26 -36.55
N LEU A 649 -25.39 -9.28 -37.13
CA LEU A 649 -25.98 -10.08 -38.19
C LEU A 649 -27.15 -10.93 -37.68
N ILE A 650 -27.07 -11.48 -36.47
CA ILE A 650 -28.16 -12.26 -35.87
C ILE A 650 -29.37 -11.36 -35.56
N LEU A 651 -29.15 -10.13 -35.10
CA LEU A 651 -30.21 -9.13 -34.96
C LEU A 651 -30.86 -8.82 -36.32
N LEU A 652 -30.06 -8.54 -37.34
CA LEU A 652 -30.55 -8.20 -38.68
C LEU A 652 -31.37 -9.34 -39.30
N VAL A 653 -30.89 -10.57 -39.18
CA VAL A 653 -31.61 -11.77 -39.64
C VAL A 653 -32.92 -11.96 -38.87
N THR A 654 -32.94 -11.68 -37.57
CA THR A 654 -34.14 -11.76 -36.74
C THR A 654 -35.18 -10.71 -37.15
N VAL A 655 -34.76 -9.47 -37.39
CA VAL A 655 -35.64 -8.37 -37.82
C VAL A 655 -36.20 -8.60 -39.22
N ASP A 656 -35.37 -9.01 -40.18
CA ASP A 656 -35.81 -9.36 -41.55
C ASP A 656 -36.96 -10.39 -41.51
N ARG A 657 -36.84 -11.37 -40.60
CA ARG A 657 -37.81 -12.46 -40.46
C ARG A 657 -39.06 -12.04 -39.70
N LEU A 658 -38.93 -11.20 -38.69
CA LEU A 658 -40.06 -10.59 -37.99
C LEU A 658 -40.98 -9.88 -38.98
N ILE A 659 -40.39 -9.02 -39.83
CA ILE A 659 -41.14 -8.21 -40.81
C ILE A 659 -41.92 -9.13 -41.76
N VAL A 660 -41.28 -10.17 -42.28
CA VAL A 660 -41.90 -11.10 -43.25
C VAL A 660 -43.01 -11.96 -42.64
N ILE A 661 -42.88 -12.37 -41.37
CA ILE A 661 -43.80 -13.34 -40.74
C ILE A 661 -44.97 -12.65 -40.03
N VAL A 662 -44.71 -11.57 -39.30
CA VAL A 662 -45.69 -10.91 -38.41
C VAL A 662 -46.55 -9.88 -39.14
N PHE A 663 -46.04 -9.24 -40.19
CA PHE A 663 -46.77 -8.18 -40.93
C PHE A 663 -47.15 -8.62 -42.36
N PRO A 664 -48.06 -9.61 -42.53
CA PRO A 664 -48.39 -10.15 -43.84
C PRO A 664 -49.15 -9.17 -44.74
N MET A 665 -49.88 -8.18 -44.20
CA MET A 665 -50.60 -7.15 -44.98
C MET A 665 -49.65 -6.14 -45.67
N ALA A 666 -48.39 -6.06 -45.23
CA ALA A 666 -47.35 -5.33 -45.94
C ALA A 666 -46.88 -6.07 -47.23
N ARG A 667 -47.34 -7.31 -47.49
CA ARG A 667 -47.00 -8.06 -48.72
C ARG A 667 -47.39 -7.34 -50.01
N HIS A 668 -48.40 -6.46 -49.97
CA HIS A 668 -48.81 -5.69 -51.15
C HIS A 668 -47.81 -4.56 -51.48
N TYR A 669 -46.94 -4.19 -50.53
CA TYR A 669 -45.85 -3.23 -50.65
C TYR A 669 -44.51 -3.99 -50.52
N GLN A 670 -44.12 -4.67 -51.59
CA GLN A 670 -43.00 -5.60 -51.68
C GLN A 670 -41.65 -4.92 -51.36
N ARG A 671 -41.25 -4.86 -50.09
CA ARG A 671 -39.86 -4.58 -49.66
C ARG A 671 -39.28 -5.77 -48.91
N ASN A 672 -39.10 -6.89 -49.62
CA ASN A 672 -38.06 -7.83 -49.22
C ASN A 672 -36.72 -7.11 -49.38
N ILE A 673 -35.83 -7.23 -48.40
CA ILE A 673 -34.47 -6.71 -48.55
C ILE A 673 -33.88 -7.35 -49.80
N SER A 674 -33.57 -6.54 -50.81
CA SER A 674 -32.93 -7.04 -52.03
C SER A 674 -31.51 -7.51 -51.71
N ALA A 675 -30.94 -8.39 -52.53
CA ALA A 675 -29.54 -8.79 -52.37
C ALA A 675 -28.58 -7.60 -52.28
N LYS A 676 -28.81 -6.56 -53.11
CA LYS A 676 -28.02 -5.33 -53.10
C LYS A 676 -28.15 -4.58 -51.76
N GLN A 677 -29.36 -4.43 -51.24
CA GLN A 677 -29.58 -3.80 -49.93
C GLN A 677 -28.97 -4.61 -48.79
N ALA A 678 -29.10 -5.94 -48.82
CA ALA A 678 -28.50 -6.83 -47.81
C ALA A 678 -26.97 -6.69 -47.78
N SER A 679 -26.31 -6.64 -48.95
CA SER A 679 -24.87 -6.41 -49.03
C SER A 679 -24.45 -5.03 -48.53
N ILE A 680 -25.20 -3.97 -48.87
CA ILE A 680 -24.91 -2.61 -48.39
C ILE A 680 -25.04 -2.51 -46.87
N ILE A 681 -26.13 -3.05 -46.29
CA ILE A 681 -26.34 -3.05 -44.84
C ILE A 681 -25.24 -3.87 -44.15
N SER A 682 -24.90 -5.04 -44.68
CA SER A 682 -23.82 -5.86 -44.12
C SER A 682 -22.48 -5.14 -44.18
N GLY A 683 -22.18 -4.44 -45.29
CA GLY A 683 -20.97 -3.63 -45.42
C GLY A 683 -20.90 -2.46 -44.42
N PHE A 684 -22.04 -1.82 -44.13
CA PHE A 684 -22.12 -0.80 -43.09
C PHE A 684 -21.86 -1.40 -41.69
N LEU A 685 -22.44 -2.57 -41.38
CA LEU A 685 -22.17 -3.25 -40.11
C LEU A 685 -20.68 -3.61 -39.97
N TRP A 686 -20.03 -4.08 -41.04
CA TRP A 686 -18.57 -4.31 -41.05
C TRP A 686 -17.80 -3.05 -40.69
N LEU A 687 -18.17 -1.91 -41.28
CA LEU A 687 -17.54 -0.63 -40.95
C LEU A 687 -17.73 -0.28 -39.46
N VAL A 688 -18.93 -0.48 -38.91
CA VAL A 688 -19.21 -0.20 -37.49
C VAL A 688 -18.37 -1.09 -36.57
N SER A 689 -18.33 -2.41 -36.81
CA SER A 689 -17.56 -3.33 -35.96
C SER A 689 -16.05 -3.10 -36.06
N ILE A 690 -15.53 -2.81 -37.25
CA ILE A 690 -14.13 -2.41 -37.43
C ILE A 690 -13.84 -1.12 -36.66
N THR A 691 -14.74 -0.15 -36.71
CA THR A 691 -14.58 1.12 -35.98
C THR A 691 -14.53 0.87 -34.47
N ILE A 692 -15.46 0.08 -33.93
CA ILE A 692 -15.46 -0.32 -32.51
C ILE A 692 -14.14 -0.99 -32.12
N ALA A 693 -13.65 -1.93 -32.93
CA ALA A 693 -12.42 -2.65 -32.61
C ALA A 693 -11.15 -1.79 -32.69
N VAL A 694 -11.11 -0.77 -33.56
CA VAL A 694 -9.91 0.04 -33.79
C VAL A 694 -9.86 1.30 -32.92
N ILE A 695 -11.00 1.83 -32.44
CA ILE A 695 -11.07 3.02 -31.57
C ILE A 695 -10.05 2.99 -30.42
N PRO A 696 -9.90 1.90 -29.64
CA PRO A 696 -8.96 1.85 -28.51
C PRO A 696 -7.48 2.01 -28.90
N ILE A 697 -7.15 1.86 -30.19
CA ILE A 697 -5.79 1.95 -30.72
C ILE A 697 -5.52 3.35 -31.28
N ILE A 698 -6.48 3.91 -32.03
CA ILE A 698 -6.29 5.16 -32.78
C ILE A 698 -6.72 6.42 -32.01
N SER A 699 -7.64 6.30 -31.06
CA SER A 699 -8.27 7.45 -30.40
C SER A 699 -7.99 7.41 -28.90
N MET A 700 -7.60 8.55 -28.34
CA MET A 700 -7.35 8.74 -26.90
C MET A 700 -6.27 7.82 -26.29
N GLN A 701 -5.03 7.88 -26.82
CA GLN A 701 -3.87 7.22 -26.22
C GLN A 701 -3.67 7.56 -24.73
N SER A 702 -4.11 8.74 -24.29
CA SER A 702 -4.11 9.12 -22.87
C SER A 702 -5.08 8.31 -22.01
N TYR A 703 -6.22 7.88 -22.55
CA TYR A 703 -7.23 7.10 -21.84
C TYR A 703 -6.91 5.60 -21.83
N PHE A 704 -6.52 5.04 -22.99
CA PHE A 704 -6.25 3.59 -23.12
C PHE A 704 -4.80 3.20 -22.81
N LYS A 705 -3.88 4.16 -22.66
CA LYS A 705 -2.44 3.96 -22.40
C LYS A 705 -1.72 3.03 -23.38
N GLY A 706 -2.33 2.71 -24.53
CA GLY A 706 -1.81 1.76 -25.51
C GLY A 706 -1.94 0.28 -25.11
N GLU A 707 -2.64 -0.03 -24.02
CA GLU A 707 -2.62 -1.37 -23.42
C GLU A 707 -3.96 -2.11 -23.49
N PHE A 708 -4.97 -1.58 -24.21
CA PHE A 708 -6.33 -2.11 -24.21
C PHE A 708 -6.41 -3.62 -24.53
N TYR A 709 -5.86 -4.06 -25.66
CA TYR A 709 -5.83 -5.48 -26.02
C TYR A 709 -4.73 -6.27 -25.30
N SER A 710 -3.75 -5.60 -24.70
CA SER A 710 -2.66 -6.27 -23.99
C SER A 710 -3.00 -6.51 -22.51
N GLN A 711 -4.26 -6.35 -22.09
CA GLN A 711 -4.70 -6.55 -20.70
C GLN A 711 -4.62 -8.01 -20.24
N SER A 712 -4.74 -8.98 -21.15
CA SER A 712 -4.69 -10.41 -20.86
C SER A 712 -3.72 -11.13 -21.80
N GLY A 713 -3.16 -12.26 -21.36
CA GLY A 713 -2.30 -13.12 -22.20
C GLY A 713 -3.00 -13.64 -23.47
N VAL A 714 -4.34 -13.69 -23.50
CA VAL A 714 -5.16 -14.07 -24.67
C VAL A 714 -5.59 -12.87 -25.53
N CYS A 715 -5.11 -11.68 -25.23
CA CYS A 715 -5.27 -10.48 -26.05
C CYS A 715 -6.72 -10.01 -26.22
N LEU A 716 -7.58 -10.25 -25.23
CA LEU A 716 -9.00 -9.89 -25.29
C LEU A 716 -9.40 -9.10 -24.04
N ALA A 717 -10.09 -7.98 -24.26
CA ALA A 717 -10.39 -6.95 -23.27
C ALA A 717 -11.82 -7.09 -22.70
N LEU A 718 -12.13 -8.24 -22.08
CA LEU A 718 -13.43 -8.43 -21.41
C LEU A 718 -13.45 -7.80 -20.01
N PRO A 719 -14.55 -7.12 -19.61
CA PRO A 719 -14.68 -6.43 -18.33
C PRO A 719 -15.07 -7.38 -17.18
N LEU A 720 -14.32 -8.47 -17.00
CA LEU A 720 -14.61 -9.51 -16.01
C LEU A 720 -13.68 -9.48 -14.79
N THR A 721 -12.84 -8.45 -14.68
CA THR A 721 -11.94 -8.24 -13.54
C THR A 721 -12.43 -7.07 -12.70
N THR A 722 -12.18 -7.10 -11.38
CA THR A 722 -12.51 -6.00 -10.47
C THR A 722 -11.43 -4.90 -10.46
N ALA A 723 -10.25 -5.16 -11.03
CA ALA A 723 -9.17 -4.18 -11.13
C ALA A 723 -9.55 -3.01 -12.06
N GLU A 724 -9.21 -1.78 -11.65
CA GLU A 724 -9.38 -0.58 -12.48
C GLU A 724 -8.36 -0.59 -13.64
N GLN A 725 -8.80 -1.11 -14.79
CA GLN A 725 -7.98 -1.16 -16.00
C GLN A 725 -8.29 0.01 -16.95
N PRO A 726 -7.27 0.55 -17.65
CA PRO A 726 -7.47 1.59 -18.67
C PRO A 726 -8.46 1.12 -19.75
N GLY A 727 -9.57 1.84 -19.94
CA GLY A 727 -10.59 1.46 -20.92
C GLY A 727 -11.62 0.43 -20.45
N ALA A 728 -11.65 0.06 -19.17
CA ALA A 728 -12.64 -0.89 -18.63
C ALA A 728 -14.09 -0.43 -18.86
N GLU A 729 -14.37 0.87 -18.81
CA GLU A 729 -15.72 1.42 -19.06
C GLU A 729 -16.15 1.23 -20.52
N TYR A 730 -15.20 1.36 -21.45
CA TYR A 730 -15.43 1.12 -22.87
C TYR A 730 -15.76 -0.37 -23.12
N SER A 731 -14.95 -1.28 -22.57
CA SER A 731 -15.21 -2.72 -22.64
C SER A 731 -16.56 -3.10 -22.05
N PHE A 732 -16.93 -2.50 -20.90
CA PHE A 732 -18.24 -2.71 -20.28
C PHE A 732 -19.39 -2.21 -21.18
N ALA A 733 -19.26 -1.03 -21.76
CA ALA A 733 -20.28 -0.46 -22.64
C ALA A 733 -20.54 -1.34 -23.89
N ILE A 734 -19.47 -1.86 -24.52
CA ILE A 734 -19.59 -2.68 -25.74
C ILE A 734 -19.99 -4.12 -25.40
N PHE A 735 -19.20 -4.83 -24.61
CA PHE A 735 -19.40 -6.27 -24.40
C PHE A 735 -20.57 -6.61 -23.48
N VAL A 736 -20.94 -5.71 -22.57
CA VAL A 736 -22.06 -5.95 -21.64
C VAL A 736 -23.29 -5.17 -22.05
N CYS A 737 -23.23 -3.84 -22.11
CA CYS A 737 -24.44 -3.03 -22.32
C CYS A 737 -25.03 -3.16 -23.74
N LEU A 738 -24.21 -2.96 -24.78
CA LEU A 738 -24.68 -3.01 -26.17
C LEU A 738 -25.17 -4.42 -26.54
N ASN A 739 -24.38 -5.45 -26.26
CA ASN A 739 -24.78 -6.83 -26.52
C ASN A 739 -26.05 -7.24 -25.74
N SER A 740 -26.16 -6.89 -24.46
CA SER A 740 -27.38 -7.17 -23.68
C SER A 740 -28.62 -6.50 -24.27
N PHE A 741 -28.50 -5.24 -24.70
CA PHE A 741 -29.60 -4.53 -25.37
C PHE A 741 -30.03 -5.24 -26.66
N ILE A 742 -29.07 -5.65 -27.49
CA ILE A 742 -29.35 -6.36 -28.74
C ILE A 742 -30.05 -7.70 -28.46
N PHE A 743 -29.59 -8.48 -27.48
CA PHE A 743 -30.22 -9.75 -27.13
C PHE A 743 -31.65 -9.58 -26.61
N VAL A 744 -31.94 -8.52 -25.84
CA VAL A 744 -33.32 -8.21 -25.42
C VAL A 744 -34.21 -7.96 -26.64
N VAL A 745 -33.74 -7.16 -27.61
CA VAL A 745 -34.49 -6.91 -28.86
C VAL A 745 -34.71 -8.22 -29.63
N ILE A 746 -33.68 -9.05 -29.76
CA ILE A 746 -33.76 -10.35 -30.44
C ILE A 746 -34.81 -11.23 -29.77
N VAL A 747 -34.79 -11.37 -28.44
CA VAL A 747 -35.74 -12.20 -27.68
C VAL A 747 -37.18 -11.72 -27.91
N ILE A 748 -37.43 -10.41 -27.83
CA ILE A 748 -38.76 -9.84 -28.10
C ILE A 748 -39.21 -10.20 -29.52
N CYS A 749 -38.36 -9.99 -30.53
CA CYS A 749 -38.67 -10.34 -31.91
C CYS A 749 -38.98 -11.84 -32.08
N GLN A 750 -38.20 -12.72 -31.44
CA GLN A 750 -38.42 -14.18 -31.50
C GLN A 750 -39.75 -14.59 -30.85
N ILE A 751 -40.12 -13.98 -29.72
CA ILE A 751 -41.42 -14.19 -29.07
C ILE A 751 -42.55 -13.78 -30.02
N CYS A 752 -42.46 -12.60 -30.65
CA CYS A 752 -43.45 -12.13 -31.62
C CYS A 752 -43.60 -13.08 -32.81
N ILE A 753 -42.49 -13.57 -33.37
CA ILE A 753 -42.46 -14.55 -34.46
C ILE A 753 -43.16 -15.85 -34.02
N PHE A 754 -42.82 -16.36 -32.82
CA PHE A 754 -43.39 -17.60 -32.29
C PHE A 754 -44.90 -17.51 -32.05
N ILE A 755 -45.37 -16.42 -31.43
CA ILE A 755 -46.80 -16.18 -31.16
C ILE A 755 -47.58 -16.16 -32.48
N ASN A 756 -47.12 -15.39 -33.47
CA ASN A 756 -47.77 -15.32 -34.78
C ASN A 756 -47.81 -16.67 -35.50
N MET A 757 -46.73 -17.45 -35.41
CA MET A 757 -46.71 -18.81 -35.96
C MET A 757 -47.71 -19.73 -35.28
N ARG A 758 -47.88 -19.63 -33.95
CA ARG A 758 -48.85 -20.45 -33.20
C ARG A 758 -50.29 -20.09 -33.53
N ILE A 759 -50.61 -18.80 -33.59
CA ILE A 759 -51.96 -18.30 -33.84
C ILE A 759 -52.40 -18.59 -35.29
N HIS A 760 -51.53 -18.33 -36.27
CA HIS A 760 -51.90 -18.42 -37.69
C HIS A 760 -51.40 -19.68 -38.41
N GLY A 761 -50.77 -20.61 -37.69
CA GLY A 761 -50.23 -21.86 -38.24
C GLY A 761 -51.21 -23.04 -38.30
N GLY A 762 -52.35 -22.97 -37.61
CA GLY A 762 -53.31 -24.07 -37.45
C GLY A 762 -54.30 -24.28 -38.60
N ASN A 763 -54.58 -23.27 -39.43
CA ASN A 763 -55.57 -23.38 -40.51
C ASN A 763 -54.90 -23.81 -41.83
N ILE A 764 -55.19 -25.04 -42.22
CA ILE A 764 -54.59 -25.79 -43.33
C ILE A 764 -55.21 -25.36 -44.67
N THR A 765 -54.52 -24.45 -45.37
CA THR A 765 -54.40 -24.35 -46.84
C THR A 765 -53.16 -23.51 -47.20
N SER A 766 -52.01 -23.76 -46.57
CA SER A 766 -50.84 -22.88 -46.72
C SER A 766 -49.96 -23.22 -47.93
N SER A 767 -49.73 -22.21 -48.79
CA SER A 767 -48.71 -22.16 -49.84
C SER A 767 -47.36 -22.77 -49.41
N GLN A 768 -46.67 -23.48 -50.32
CA GLN A 768 -45.33 -24.06 -50.10
C GLN A 768 -44.32 -23.06 -49.51
N THR A 769 -44.46 -21.77 -49.84
CA THR A 769 -43.62 -20.68 -49.33
C THR A 769 -43.75 -20.53 -47.81
N ARG A 770 -44.97 -20.62 -47.26
CA ARG A 770 -45.22 -20.45 -45.82
C ARG A 770 -44.67 -21.61 -44.99
N LYS A 771 -44.71 -22.84 -45.51
CA LYS A 771 -44.05 -24.02 -44.88
C LYS A 771 -42.52 -23.91 -44.91
N ARG A 772 -41.95 -23.32 -45.97
CA ARG A 772 -40.51 -23.05 -46.06
C ARG A 772 -40.07 -22.01 -45.04
N ASP A 773 -40.79 -20.90 -44.93
CA ASP A 773 -40.49 -19.82 -43.99
C ASP A 773 -40.56 -20.29 -42.53
N MET A 774 -41.54 -21.15 -42.20
CA MET A 774 -41.67 -21.72 -40.86
C MET A 774 -40.52 -22.67 -40.48
N ASN A 775 -39.97 -23.43 -41.44
CA ASN A 775 -38.78 -24.27 -41.19
C ASN A 775 -37.50 -23.43 -41.04
N VAL A 776 -37.40 -22.31 -41.74
CA VAL A 776 -36.29 -21.35 -41.59
C VAL A 776 -36.37 -20.67 -40.22
N ALA A 777 -37.55 -20.20 -39.80
CA ALA A 777 -37.76 -19.60 -38.48
C ALA A 777 -37.36 -20.53 -37.32
N LYS A 778 -37.69 -21.83 -37.41
CA LYS A 778 -37.24 -22.84 -36.43
C LYS A 778 -35.71 -22.99 -36.39
N THR A 779 -35.05 -22.90 -37.53
CA THR A 779 -33.57 -22.99 -37.60
C THR A 779 -32.94 -21.75 -36.97
N LEU A 780 -33.52 -20.57 -37.20
CA LEU A 780 -33.06 -19.31 -36.63
C LEU A 780 -33.22 -19.23 -35.11
N PHE A 781 -34.29 -19.82 -34.57
CA PHE A 781 -34.46 -19.95 -33.13
C PHE A 781 -33.27 -20.65 -32.47
N PHE A 782 -32.79 -21.76 -33.04
CA PHE A 782 -31.63 -22.47 -32.49
C PHE A 782 -30.33 -21.68 -32.60
N VAL A 783 -30.13 -20.94 -33.69
CA VAL A 783 -28.96 -20.06 -33.86
C VAL A 783 -28.95 -18.95 -32.80
N VAL A 784 -30.11 -18.31 -32.56
CA VAL A 784 -30.24 -17.29 -31.51
C VAL A 784 -30.04 -17.89 -30.12
N ALA A 785 -30.58 -19.08 -29.87
CA ALA A 785 -30.45 -19.74 -28.57
C ALA A 785 -28.99 -20.09 -28.25
N THR A 786 -28.22 -20.60 -29.21
CA THR A 786 -26.81 -20.91 -28.99
C THR A 786 -25.99 -19.68 -28.68
N ASP A 787 -26.26 -18.56 -29.37
CA ASP A 787 -25.52 -17.32 -29.17
C ASP A 787 -25.90 -16.65 -27.83
N PHE A 788 -27.19 -16.65 -27.49
CA PHE A 788 -27.67 -16.22 -26.18
C PHE A 788 -27.02 -17.00 -25.04
N CYS A 789 -26.86 -18.32 -25.17
CA CYS A 789 -26.20 -19.15 -24.16
C CYS A 789 -24.71 -18.81 -23.98
N CYS A 790 -24.05 -18.24 -24.98
CA CYS A 790 -22.64 -17.82 -24.89
C CYS A 790 -22.51 -16.44 -24.25
N TRP A 791 -23.40 -15.50 -24.58
CA TRP A 791 -23.35 -14.12 -24.11
C TRP A 791 -24.05 -13.86 -22.78
N PHE A 792 -25.09 -14.62 -22.44
CA PHE A 792 -25.81 -14.44 -21.18
C PHE A 792 -24.89 -14.59 -19.95
N PRO A 793 -24.03 -15.63 -19.84
CA PRO A 793 -23.07 -15.72 -18.74
C PRO A 793 -22.14 -14.51 -18.67
N ILE A 794 -21.64 -14.03 -19.82
CA ILE A 794 -20.71 -12.89 -19.89
C ILE A 794 -21.39 -11.61 -19.40
N GLY A 795 -22.63 -11.36 -19.79
CA GLY A 795 -23.40 -10.20 -19.33
C GLY A 795 -23.64 -10.23 -17.81
N VAL A 796 -24.03 -11.39 -17.26
CA VAL A 796 -24.23 -11.55 -15.82
C VAL A 796 -22.93 -11.36 -15.05
N LEU A 797 -21.85 -12.00 -15.51
CA LEU A 797 -20.53 -11.91 -14.88
C LEU A 797 -19.98 -10.48 -14.94
N GLY A 798 -20.13 -9.79 -16.08
CA GLY A 798 -19.69 -8.39 -16.23
C GLY A 798 -20.46 -7.41 -15.34
N VAL A 799 -21.76 -7.63 -15.12
CA VAL A 799 -22.53 -6.84 -14.15
C VAL A 799 -22.07 -7.15 -12.72
N ALA A 800 -21.87 -8.43 -12.40
CA ALA A 800 -21.42 -8.85 -11.07
C ALA A 800 -20.06 -8.24 -10.69
N THR A 801 -19.09 -8.22 -11.61
CA THR A 801 -17.77 -7.61 -11.38
C THR A 801 -17.86 -6.10 -11.20
N LYS A 802 -18.74 -5.43 -11.96
CA LYS A 802 -19.00 -3.99 -11.78
C LYS A 802 -19.55 -3.65 -10.39
N TYR A 803 -20.25 -4.59 -9.74
CA TYR A 803 -20.72 -4.47 -8.36
C TYR A 803 -19.76 -5.06 -7.31
N GLY A 804 -18.51 -5.35 -7.69
CA GLY A 804 -17.45 -5.76 -6.77
C GLY A 804 -17.41 -7.26 -6.47
N VAL A 805 -18.11 -8.10 -7.24
CA VAL A 805 -18.01 -9.56 -7.11
C VAL A 805 -16.74 -10.04 -7.81
N GLN A 806 -15.82 -10.65 -7.06
CA GLN A 806 -14.63 -11.27 -7.61
C GLN A 806 -14.99 -12.60 -8.30
N ILE A 807 -14.57 -12.76 -9.55
CA ILE A 807 -14.74 -14.00 -10.32
C ILE A 807 -13.46 -14.81 -10.20
N SER A 808 -13.60 -16.13 -9.98
CA SER A 808 -12.45 -17.03 -10.02
C SER A 808 -11.76 -17.01 -11.37
N ASN A 809 -10.43 -16.95 -11.34
CA ASN A 809 -9.55 -17.00 -12.50
C ASN A 809 -9.87 -18.16 -13.47
N GLU A 810 -10.21 -19.33 -12.93
CA GLU A 810 -10.59 -20.48 -13.76
C GLU A 810 -11.85 -20.22 -14.60
N VAL A 811 -12.86 -19.57 -14.01
CA VAL A 811 -14.11 -19.22 -14.70
C VAL A 811 -13.83 -18.22 -15.82
N TYR A 812 -13.00 -17.23 -15.56
CA TYR A 812 -12.57 -16.28 -16.58
C TYR A 812 -11.89 -17.00 -17.77
N ALA A 813 -10.96 -17.91 -17.51
CA ALA A 813 -10.28 -18.66 -18.56
C ALA A 813 -11.23 -19.52 -19.43
N TRP A 814 -12.19 -20.21 -18.79
CA TRP A 814 -13.22 -20.96 -19.51
C TRP A 814 -14.13 -20.07 -20.36
N VAL A 815 -14.47 -18.88 -19.88
CA VAL A 815 -15.29 -17.94 -20.65
C VAL A 815 -14.59 -17.52 -21.94
N MET A 816 -13.30 -17.21 -21.87
CA MET A 816 -12.50 -16.69 -22.99
C MET A 816 -12.18 -17.76 -24.05
N VAL A 817 -11.78 -18.94 -23.59
CA VAL A 817 -11.29 -20.02 -24.48
C VAL A 817 -12.44 -20.89 -25.00
N PHE A 818 -13.51 -21.05 -24.23
CA PHE A 818 -14.60 -21.97 -24.55
C PHE A 818 -15.94 -21.27 -24.77
N VAL A 819 -16.46 -20.53 -23.78
CA VAL A 819 -17.85 -20.03 -23.83
C VAL A 819 -18.06 -19.02 -24.95
N LEU A 820 -17.18 -18.03 -25.07
CA LEU A 820 -17.30 -17.01 -26.11
C LEU A 820 -17.16 -17.59 -27.54
N PRO A 821 -16.16 -18.45 -27.85
CA PRO A 821 -15.92 -18.86 -29.24
C PRO A 821 -16.71 -20.09 -29.71
N VAL A 822 -17.39 -20.82 -28.81
CA VAL A 822 -18.08 -22.08 -29.18
C VAL A 822 -19.20 -21.86 -30.19
N ASN A 823 -19.85 -20.70 -30.16
CA ASN A 823 -20.90 -20.33 -31.12
C ASN A 823 -20.39 -20.42 -32.58
N ALA A 824 -19.20 -19.91 -32.85
CA ALA A 824 -18.56 -19.90 -34.17
C ALA A 824 -18.30 -21.32 -34.70
N ALA A 825 -18.02 -22.28 -33.82
CA ALA A 825 -17.82 -23.69 -34.19
C ALA A 825 -19.16 -24.42 -34.43
N VAL A 826 -20.21 -24.11 -33.67
CA VAL A 826 -21.52 -24.77 -33.77
C VAL A 826 -22.34 -24.24 -34.96
N ASN A 827 -22.19 -22.96 -35.28
CA ASN A 827 -22.92 -22.24 -36.32
C ASN A 827 -22.99 -22.97 -37.69
N PRO A 828 -21.87 -23.45 -38.28
CA PRO A 828 -21.88 -24.25 -39.50
C PRO A 828 -22.83 -25.46 -39.50
N LEU A 829 -22.97 -26.14 -38.36
CA LEU A 829 -23.84 -27.31 -38.21
C LEU A 829 -25.31 -26.92 -38.31
N LEU A 830 -25.68 -25.78 -37.72
CA LEU A 830 -27.06 -25.31 -37.63
C LEU A 830 -27.62 -24.87 -38.99
N TYR A 831 -26.90 -24.00 -39.72
CA TYR A 831 -27.47 -23.35 -40.91
C TYR A 831 -27.10 -24.01 -42.26
N THR A 832 -26.04 -24.84 -42.33
CA THR A 832 -25.62 -25.49 -43.60
C THR A 832 -25.71 -27.01 -43.55
N VAL A 833 -25.08 -27.67 -42.57
CA VAL A 833 -25.04 -29.15 -42.54
C VAL A 833 -26.44 -29.75 -42.39
N SER A 834 -27.27 -29.17 -41.51
CA SER A 834 -28.65 -29.63 -41.29
C SER A 834 -29.53 -29.58 -42.56
N GLU A 835 -29.28 -28.62 -43.45
CA GLU A 835 -30.02 -28.43 -44.69
C GLU A 835 -29.50 -29.35 -45.80
N VAL A 836 -28.18 -29.50 -45.93
CA VAL A 836 -27.56 -30.45 -46.87
C VAL A 836 -28.02 -31.88 -46.59
N TRP A 837 -28.03 -32.28 -45.33
CA TRP A 837 -28.53 -33.60 -44.91
C TRP A 837 -30.02 -33.80 -45.22
N ARG A 838 -30.84 -32.76 -45.07
CA ARG A 838 -32.26 -32.81 -45.45
C ARG A 838 -32.43 -32.95 -46.96
N ARG A 839 -31.68 -32.19 -47.77
CA ARG A 839 -31.71 -32.28 -49.24
C ARG A 839 -31.28 -33.66 -49.71
N ARG A 840 -30.19 -34.22 -49.17
CA ARG A 840 -29.70 -35.57 -49.51
C ARG A 840 -30.72 -36.65 -49.16
N ARG A 841 -31.35 -36.58 -47.98
CA ARG A 841 -32.43 -37.51 -47.58
C ARG A 841 -33.66 -37.42 -48.50
N ARG A 842 -34.04 -36.22 -48.96
CA ARG A 842 -35.13 -36.07 -49.94
C ARG A 842 -34.77 -36.67 -51.30
N ALA A 843 -33.56 -36.42 -51.79
CA ALA A 843 -33.08 -37.01 -53.05
C ALA A 843 -33.05 -38.55 -53.01
N LEU A 844 -32.66 -39.14 -51.87
CA LEU A 844 -32.69 -40.59 -51.64
C LEU A 844 -34.12 -41.16 -51.59
N ARG A 845 -35.10 -40.42 -51.04
CA ARG A 845 -36.52 -40.83 -51.06
C ARG A 845 -37.13 -40.78 -52.46
N PHE A 846 -36.76 -39.77 -53.28
CA PHE A 846 -37.23 -39.66 -54.67
C PHE A 846 -36.63 -40.74 -55.59
N THR A 847 -35.39 -41.15 -55.35
CA THR A 847 -34.76 -42.27 -56.08
C THR A 847 -35.41 -43.61 -55.70
N ASN A 848 -35.75 -43.81 -54.43
CA ASN A 848 -36.51 -45.00 -53.99
C ASN A 848 -37.99 -45.02 -54.44
N MET A 849 -38.60 -43.87 -54.75
CA MET A 849 -39.96 -43.82 -55.32
C MET A 849 -40.01 -44.14 -56.82
N LYS A 850 -38.94 -43.85 -57.56
CA LYS A 850 -38.83 -44.18 -58.99
C LYS A 850 -38.66 -45.68 -59.28
N THR A 851 -38.27 -46.47 -58.27
CA THR A 851 -38.09 -47.94 -58.40
C THR A 851 -39.35 -48.75 -58.08
N THR A 852 -40.45 -48.11 -57.65
CA THR A 852 -41.73 -48.77 -57.36
C THR A 852 -42.88 -48.21 -58.20
N SER A 853 -43.37 -49.02 -59.16
CA SER A 853 -44.60 -48.90 -59.97
C SER A 853 -44.57 -48.05 -61.28
N PRO A 854 -44.79 -48.67 -62.47
CA PRO A 854 -44.91 -47.97 -63.76
C PRO A 854 -46.26 -47.30 -64.05
N GLN A 855 -47.28 -47.43 -63.19
CA GLN A 855 -48.65 -47.02 -63.55
C GLN A 855 -48.99 -45.53 -63.31
N HIS A 856 -48.09 -44.73 -62.72
CA HIS A 856 -48.32 -43.30 -62.49
C HIS A 856 -47.70 -42.35 -63.52
N LEU A 857 -46.95 -42.85 -64.51
CA LEU A 857 -46.24 -42.01 -65.48
C LEU A 857 -47.16 -41.24 -66.45
N GLN A 858 -48.43 -41.65 -66.64
CA GLN A 858 -49.32 -41.00 -67.61
C GLN A 858 -50.12 -39.81 -67.06
N ARG A 859 -50.16 -39.61 -65.72
CA ARG A 859 -50.80 -38.42 -65.11
C ARG A 859 -49.82 -37.29 -64.77
N ALA A 860 -48.52 -37.55 -64.77
CA ALA A 860 -47.50 -36.55 -64.48
C ALA A 860 -47.05 -35.75 -65.72
N ALA A 861 -47.24 -36.29 -66.94
CA ALA A 861 -46.79 -35.64 -68.17
C ALA A 861 -47.73 -34.53 -68.71
N VAL A 862 -48.85 -34.24 -68.05
CA VAL A 862 -49.81 -33.19 -68.47
C VAL A 862 -49.70 -31.91 -67.62
N ILE A 863 -48.89 -31.88 -66.57
CA ILE A 863 -48.78 -30.70 -65.66
C ILE A 863 -47.47 -29.91 -65.88
N GLU A 864 -46.51 -30.42 -66.67
CA GLU A 864 -45.20 -29.78 -66.86
C GLU A 864 -45.10 -28.81 -68.06
N THR A 865 -46.22 -28.35 -68.62
CA THR A 865 -46.23 -27.33 -69.70
C THR A 865 -46.75 -25.94 -69.30
N GLU A 866 -47.03 -25.67 -68.02
CA GLU A 866 -47.62 -24.37 -67.61
C GLU A 866 -46.82 -23.56 -66.57
N THR A 867 -45.50 -23.79 -66.43
CA THR A 867 -44.66 -22.93 -65.57
C THR A 867 -43.37 -22.48 -66.26
N SER A 868 -43.54 -21.79 -67.40
CA SER A 868 -42.59 -20.81 -67.88
C SER A 868 -43.28 -19.45 -67.98
N VAL A 869 -43.02 -18.58 -67.00
CA VAL A 869 -42.88 -17.10 -67.03
C VAL A 869 -42.56 -16.64 -65.60
#